data_AF-A0A0E0IUQ0-F1
#
_entry.id   AF-A0A0E0IUQ0-F1
#
_cell.length_a   1.000
_cell.length_b   1.000
_cell.length_c   1.000
_cell.angle_alpha   90.00
_cell.angle_beta   90.00
_cell.angle_gamma   90.00
#
_symmetry.space_group_name_H-M   'P 1'
#
loop_
_entity.id
_entity.type
_entity.pdbx_description
1 polymer ?
#
loop_
_entity_poly.entity_id
_entity_poly.type
_entity_poly.pdbx_seq_one_letter_code
_entity_poly.pdbx_strand_id
1 'polypeptide(L)'
;MADQIEHLHLPIRGLNLHIAQVGKGEISLYELGTVVFLHGFPEIWYSWRHQMLAVAAAGYRAVAPDWRGYGLSGQPPEQEEATWDDLVADVLAILDALAVPGAFLVGKDFGAMPAYDFALRHPARTRGVACLGVPFSPAPASFDAMPEGFYVLRWREAGRAEADFGRHDVRRVVRTIYILFSGADIPVAKEGQEIMDLADASTPLPPWLTEADLDVYASLYENSGFRFPLQMPYRAVHRRPSRKDARFEVPVLMVIGEKDYAFKFPGFEAAVRGGAMERFAPELKIEFLPEGSHFAQEQLPEQVNRLLLGFFTEHPVQYSSGFASPTSHSHHRHVAPLLSALLRRGASSSRPEAMATAEQRQIEHVHLPVRGLTLHVAQAGKGELGTVVFLHGFPEIWYSWRHQMLAVAAAGYRAVAPDWRGYGLSDQPPEPEAAAYDDLIEDLLAILDALAVPKAFLVGKDFGAMPAYDFALRHPNRTCGVMCLGIPLGTAGLSFDTLPEGFYILRWAQPGRAEADFGKYDVKRVVRTIYILFSRSEIPIAKENQEIMDLTDLSTPLPEWFSEEDLNVYSSLYENSGFRYPLQMPYRSLHQRKPIGDAKFQVPVFIVMGEKDYVFKFPGIESAMKDGTMEKHAPNIKITYIPEGGHFVQEQFPDYVNELLLGFLKDHPVVVLLVLLAIRPEAMATAEQQQQIEHVHLPVRGLTLHVAQAGKGELGTVVFLHGFPEIWYSWRHQMLAVAAAGYRAAAEYDDLIEDLLAILDALAVPKAFLVAKDFGALVAYDFALCHPNRTCGVMGLGIPFGNDASSINTLPEGLYIFRWAQPGRAEADFGRYNIKRVVRTIYILFSKSEIPMAKEDQEIMDLADLSTPLPEWFTEEDLDVYSSLYEKSGFRYPLQMPYRSLHKRKPIGDAKFQVPVFVVMGEKDYVYKFPGVESAMKDGTMERHAPDMKITYIPEGSHFVQEQFPDYVNELLLAFLKDHPVDK
;
A
#
# COMPACT_ATOMS: atom_id res chain seq x y z
N MET A 1 -1.65 -17.49 11.49
CA MET A 1 -2.56 -17.34 10.32
C MET A 1 -3.79 -16.52 10.66
N ALA A 2 -4.37 -16.61 11.87
CA ALA A 2 -5.43 -15.71 12.33
C ALA A 2 -4.96 -14.25 12.52
N ASP A 3 -3.66 -14.02 12.73
CA ASP A 3 -3.08 -12.70 13.03
C ASP A 3 -3.10 -11.70 11.85
N GLN A 4 -3.52 -12.14 10.66
CA GLN A 4 -3.71 -11.28 9.47
C GLN A 4 -5.13 -10.71 9.36
N ILE A 5 -6.10 -11.27 10.09
CA ILE A 5 -7.50 -10.85 10.02
C ILE A 5 -7.72 -9.76 11.07
N GLU A 6 -8.03 -8.55 10.61
CA GLU A 6 -8.37 -7.43 11.47
C GLU A 6 -9.81 -7.58 11.96
N HIS A 7 -10.02 -7.31 13.24
CA HIS A 7 -11.34 -7.29 13.86
C HIS A 7 -11.70 -5.87 14.26
N LEU A 8 -12.86 -5.40 13.81
CA LEU A 8 -13.40 -4.09 14.18
C LEU A 8 -14.84 -4.23 14.66
N HIS A 9 -15.34 -3.19 15.32
CA HIS A 9 -16.73 -3.11 15.72
C HIS A 9 -17.35 -1.82 15.19
N LEU A 10 -18.49 -1.93 14.51
CA LEU A 10 -19.19 -0.81 13.89
C LEU A 10 -20.53 -0.54 14.57
N PRO A 11 -20.87 0.74 14.83
CA PRO A 11 -22.20 1.11 15.26
C PRO A 11 -23.18 1.02 14.08
N ILE A 12 -23.88 -0.11 13.95
CA ILE A 12 -24.84 -0.40 12.89
C ILE A 12 -26.24 -0.47 13.49
N ARG A 13 -27.09 0.47 13.09
CA ARG A 13 -28.54 0.48 13.41
C ARG A 13 -28.85 0.28 14.91
N GLY A 14 -28.04 0.88 15.79
CA GLY A 14 -28.22 0.83 17.24
C GLY A 14 -27.53 -0.35 17.94
N LEU A 15 -26.85 -1.22 17.20
CA LEU A 15 -26.02 -2.30 17.72
C LEU A 15 -24.56 -2.08 17.35
N ASN A 16 -23.66 -2.64 18.15
CA ASN A 16 -22.24 -2.68 17.81
C ASN A 16 -21.95 -4.04 17.16
N LEU A 17 -21.81 -4.08 15.84
CA LEU A 17 -21.59 -5.31 15.10
C LEU A 17 -20.10 -5.55 14.89
N HIS A 18 -19.66 -6.78 15.16
CA HIS A 18 -18.30 -7.24 14.88
C HIS A 18 -18.15 -7.53 13.39
N ILE A 19 -17.03 -7.06 12.83
CA ILE A 19 -16.63 -7.30 11.45
C ILE A 19 -15.20 -7.82 11.46
N ALA A 20 -15.00 -9.02 10.91
CA ALA A 20 -13.69 -9.51 10.53
C ALA A 20 -13.36 -9.07 9.10
N GLN A 21 -12.16 -8.56 8.86
CA GLN A 21 -11.73 -8.18 7.52
C GLN A 21 -10.25 -8.48 7.29
N VAL A 22 -9.89 -8.75 6.04
CA VAL A 22 -8.50 -8.97 5.62
C VAL A 22 -8.34 -8.52 4.18
N GLY A 23 -7.12 -8.12 3.82
CA GLY A 23 -6.86 -7.45 2.54
C GLY A 23 -7.25 -5.97 2.55
N LYS A 24 -7.00 -5.28 3.67
CA LYS A 24 -7.17 -3.81 3.84
C LYS A 24 -5.83 -3.04 3.69
N GLY A 25 -4.72 -3.75 3.44
CA GLY A 25 -3.36 -3.24 3.60
C GLY A 25 -2.69 -2.89 2.28
N GLU A 26 -2.27 -1.63 2.19
CA GLU A 26 -1.61 -0.92 1.08
C GLU A 26 -2.47 -0.76 -0.16
N ILE A 27 -2.56 0.48 -0.64
CA ILE A 27 -3.31 0.91 -1.82
C ILE A 27 -2.67 0.28 -3.07
N SER A 28 -2.84 -1.02 -3.22
CA SER A 28 -2.67 -1.76 -4.44
C SER A 28 -3.89 -1.46 -5.28
N LEU A 29 -3.72 -0.60 -6.26
CA LEU A 29 -4.66 -0.46 -7.37
C LEU A 29 -4.67 -1.75 -8.17
N TYR A 30 -5.48 -2.68 -7.68
CA TYR A 30 -6.55 -3.43 -8.33
C TYR A 30 -7.20 -4.24 -7.21
N GLU A 31 -7.84 -3.59 -6.22
CA GLU A 31 -8.76 -4.36 -5.41
C GLU A 31 -9.91 -4.76 -6.32
N LEU A 32 -9.97 -6.04 -6.70
CA LEU A 32 -10.95 -6.61 -7.63
C LEU A 32 -12.41 -6.49 -7.14
N GLY A 33 -12.64 -5.74 -6.07
CA GLY A 33 -13.90 -5.49 -5.38
C GLY A 33 -13.84 -5.96 -3.92
N THR A 34 -14.88 -5.61 -3.17
CA THR A 34 -15.13 -6.17 -1.85
C THR A 34 -15.99 -7.43 -1.97
N VAL A 35 -15.67 -8.46 -1.19
CA VAL A 35 -16.46 -9.67 -1.04
C VAL A 35 -16.96 -9.73 0.40
N VAL A 36 -18.28 -9.76 0.57
CA VAL A 36 -18.94 -9.87 1.88
C VAL A 36 -19.42 -11.28 2.10
N PHE A 37 -18.96 -11.92 3.17
CA PHE A 37 -19.28 -13.29 3.55
C PHE A 37 -20.31 -13.33 4.67
N LEU A 38 -21.46 -13.96 4.40
CA LEU A 38 -22.62 -14.02 5.27
C LEU A 38 -22.81 -15.48 5.74
N HIS A 39 -22.44 -15.73 7.00
CA HIS A 39 -22.48 -17.06 7.60
C HIS A 39 -23.91 -17.53 7.94
N GLY A 40 -24.06 -18.84 8.16
CA GLY A 40 -25.30 -19.48 8.60
C GLY A 40 -25.26 -19.96 10.05
N PHE A 41 -25.97 -21.05 10.36
CA PHE A 41 -26.04 -21.64 11.71
C PHE A 41 -25.39 -23.03 11.76
N PRO A 42 -24.64 -23.38 12.81
CA PRO A 42 -24.16 -22.57 13.93
C PRO A 42 -22.80 -21.94 13.59
N GLU A 43 -22.79 -21.08 12.59
CA GLU A 43 -21.56 -20.50 12.07
C GLU A 43 -21.41 -19.06 12.55
N ILE A 44 -20.20 -18.53 12.36
CA ILE A 44 -19.75 -17.20 12.78
C ILE A 44 -18.73 -16.74 11.71
N TRP A 45 -18.24 -15.49 11.70
CA TRP A 45 -17.22 -15.01 10.75
C TRP A 45 -16.07 -16.01 10.51
N TYR A 46 -15.67 -16.75 11.56
CA TYR A 46 -14.59 -17.74 11.55
C TYR A 46 -14.82 -18.89 10.56
N SER A 47 -16.07 -19.21 10.22
CA SER A 47 -16.42 -20.21 9.20
C SER A 47 -15.91 -19.83 7.81
N TRP A 48 -15.56 -18.57 7.58
CA TRP A 48 -15.00 -18.06 6.33
C TRP A 48 -13.48 -17.88 6.36
N ARG A 49 -12.78 -18.29 7.42
CA ARG A 49 -11.32 -18.08 7.59
C ARG A 49 -10.49 -18.49 6.37
N HIS A 50 -10.85 -19.60 5.72
CA HIS A 50 -10.14 -20.07 4.53
C HIS A 50 -10.43 -19.22 3.30
N GLN A 51 -11.69 -18.83 3.11
CA GLN A 51 -12.13 -18.02 1.97
C GLN A 51 -11.63 -16.59 2.08
N MET A 52 -11.71 -15.99 3.27
CA MET A 52 -11.23 -14.62 3.52
C MET A 52 -9.75 -14.47 3.17
N LEU A 53 -8.91 -15.42 3.60
CA LEU A 53 -7.48 -15.40 3.29
C LEU A 53 -7.21 -15.64 1.80
N ALA A 54 -7.92 -16.57 1.16
CA ALA A 54 -7.73 -16.84 -0.27
C ALA A 54 -8.19 -15.68 -1.16
N VAL A 55 -9.29 -15.02 -0.79
CA VAL A 55 -9.85 -13.86 -1.49
C VAL A 55 -8.95 -12.63 -1.29
N ALA A 56 -8.42 -12.41 -0.08
CA ALA A 56 -7.40 -11.39 0.15
C ALA A 56 -6.09 -11.66 -0.59
N ALA A 57 -5.61 -12.90 -0.61
CA ALA A 57 -4.44 -13.29 -1.40
C ALA A 57 -4.66 -13.12 -2.91
N ALA A 58 -5.90 -13.23 -3.39
CA ALA A 58 -6.28 -12.96 -4.76
C ALA A 58 -6.47 -11.46 -5.07
N GLY A 59 -6.31 -10.58 -4.09
CA GLY A 59 -6.40 -9.13 -4.27
C GLY A 59 -7.80 -8.53 -4.10
N TYR A 60 -8.76 -9.23 -3.49
CA TYR A 60 -10.04 -8.66 -3.09
C TYR A 60 -10.03 -8.29 -1.61
N ARG A 61 -10.81 -7.28 -1.21
CA ARG A 61 -11.09 -7.05 0.22
C ARG A 61 -12.13 -8.04 0.72
N ALA A 62 -11.78 -8.87 1.69
CA ALA A 62 -12.71 -9.80 2.32
C ALA A 62 -13.30 -9.20 3.60
N VAL A 63 -14.63 -9.26 3.74
CA VAL A 63 -15.37 -8.76 4.90
C VAL A 63 -16.34 -9.85 5.37
N ALA A 64 -16.27 -10.26 6.63
CA ALA A 64 -17.16 -11.24 7.24
C ALA A 64 -17.74 -10.67 8.54
N PRO A 65 -18.97 -10.14 8.53
CA PRO A 65 -19.65 -9.72 9.76
C PRO A 65 -20.14 -10.92 10.57
N ASP A 66 -20.12 -10.78 11.89
CA ASP A 66 -21.00 -11.56 12.76
C ASP A 66 -22.40 -10.94 12.72
N TRP A 67 -23.43 -11.74 12.47
CA TRP A 67 -24.81 -11.26 12.56
C TRP A 67 -25.12 -10.67 13.93
N ARG A 68 -26.11 -9.77 14.01
CA ARG A 68 -26.66 -9.32 15.31
C ARG A 68 -26.90 -10.53 16.22
N GLY A 69 -26.47 -10.45 17.47
CA GLY A 69 -26.62 -11.54 18.43
C GLY A 69 -25.84 -12.84 18.16
N TYR A 70 -24.89 -12.85 17.22
CA TYR A 70 -23.90 -13.92 17.02
C TYR A 70 -22.50 -13.46 17.45
N GLY A 71 -21.67 -14.40 17.89
CA GLY A 71 -20.25 -14.20 18.14
C GLY A 71 -19.96 -12.95 18.98
N LEU A 72 -19.22 -12.01 18.41
CA LEU A 72 -18.82 -10.76 19.09
C LEU A 72 -19.77 -9.58 18.84
N SER A 73 -20.82 -9.77 18.02
CA SER A 73 -21.82 -8.75 17.74
C SER A 73 -22.81 -8.54 18.88
N GLY A 74 -23.24 -7.30 19.05
CA GLY A 74 -24.22 -6.89 20.05
C GLY A 74 -25.56 -7.63 19.92
N GLN A 75 -26.17 -7.94 21.07
CA GLN A 75 -27.46 -8.60 21.16
C GLN A 75 -28.60 -7.61 20.90
N PRO A 76 -29.58 -7.93 20.04
CA PRO A 76 -30.80 -7.14 19.95
C PRO A 76 -31.61 -7.25 21.26
N PRO A 77 -32.38 -6.21 21.64
CA PRO A 77 -33.23 -6.23 22.82
C PRO A 77 -34.15 -7.46 22.86
N GLU A 78 -34.37 -8.02 24.05
CA GLU A 78 -35.13 -9.28 24.19
C GLU A 78 -36.58 -9.19 23.69
N GLN A 79 -37.15 -7.99 23.73
CA GLN A 79 -38.52 -7.70 23.34
C GLN A 79 -38.67 -7.45 21.83
N GLU A 80 -37.55 -7.30 21.10
CA GLU A 80 -37.56 -6.97 19.67
C GLU A 80 -37.47 -8.25 18.83
N GLU A 81 -38.48 -8.48 17.98
CA GLU A 81 -38.46 -9.55 17.00
C GLU A 81 -37.70 -9.09 15.75
N ALA A 82 -36.47 -9.56 15.56
CA ALA A 82 -35.74 -9.27 14.35
C ALA A 82 -36.40 -9.90 13.12
N THR A 83 -36.34 -9.19 12.00
CA THR A 83 -36.92 -9.60 10.73
C THR A 83 -35.84 -9.93 9.70
N TRP A 84 -36.25 -10.60 8.62
CA TRP A 84 -35.35 -10.80 7.46
C TRP A 84 -34.93 -9.47 6.81
N ASP A 85 -35.80 -8.46 6.86
CA ASP A 85 -35.49 -7.12 6.35
C ASP A 85 -34.40 -6.43 7.18
N ASP A 86 -34.31 -6.75 8.48
CA ASP A 86 -33.25 -6.22 9.34
C ASP A 86 -31.88 -6.74 8.92
N LEU A 87 -31.76 -8.02 8.58
CA LEU A 87 -30.47 -8.58 8.12
C LEU A 87 -30.02 -7.94 6.79
N VAL A 88 -30.95 -7.69 5.87
CA VAL A 88 -30.64 -6.98 4.60
C VAL A 88 -30.23 -5.53 4.87
N ALA A 89 -30.93 -4.84 5.78
CA ALA A 89 -30.60 -3.47 6.16
C ALA A 89 -29.26 -3.37 6.90
N ASP A 90 -28.90 -4.39 7.69
CA ASP A 90 -27.59 -4.47 8.36
C ASP A 90 -26.47 -4.58 7.32
N VAL A 91 -26.61 -5.44 6.29
CA VAL A 91 -25.63 -5.54 5.19
C VAL A 91 -25.46 -4.20 4.48
N LEU A 92 -26.55 -3.50 4.16
CA LEU A 92 -26.48 -2.18 3.52
C LEU A 92 -25.73 -1.17 4.41
N ALA A 93 -26.07 -1.11 5.69
CA ALA A 93 -25.46 -0.21 6.64
C ALA A 93 -23.98 -0.53 6.90
N ILE A 94 -23.59 -1.81 6.87
CA ILE A 94 -22.18 -2.24 6.93
C ILE A 94 -21.42 -1.74 5.70
N LEU A 95 -21.97 -1.92 4.50
CA LEU A 95 -21.34 -1.41 3.27
C LEU A 95 -21.18 0.11 3.32
N ASP A 96 -22.19 0.83 3.79
CA ASP A 96 -22.14 2.29 3.92
C ASP A 96 -21.10 2.74 4.96
N ALA A 97 -21.04 2.08 6.12
CA ALA A 97 -20.07 2.37 7.17
C ALA A 97 -18.62 2.05 6.76
N LEU A 98 -18.42 1.10 5.85
CA LEU A 98 -17.12 0.73 5.30
C LEU A 98 -16.77 1.49 4.01
N ALA A 99 -17.63 2.43 3.58
CA ALA A 99 -17.51 3.17 2.32
C ALA A 99 -17.38 2.27 1.07
N VAL A 100 -18.08 1.14 1.04
CA VAL A 100 -18.04 0.16 -0.05
C VAL A 100 -19.18 0.44 -1.03
N PRO A 101 -18.91 0.92 -2.26
CA PRO A 101 -19.96 1.32 -3.22
C PRO A 101 -20.75 0.12 -3.77
N GLY A 102 -20.15 -1.07 -3.79
CA GLY A 102 -20.83 -2.33 -4.10
C GLY A 102 -19.94 -3.50 -3.73
N ALA A 103 -20.50 -4.70 -3.64
CA ALA A 103 -19.76 -5.91 -3.25
C ALA A 103 -20.26 -7.16 -3.97
N PHE A 104 -19.41 -8.19 -4.04
CA PHE A 104 -19.90 -9.55 -4.18
C PHE A 104 -20.44 -10.05 -2.84
N LEU A 105 -21.55 -10.77 -2.86
CA LEU A 105 -22.19 -11.30 -1.67
C LEU A 105 -22.03 -12.81 -1.70
N VAL A 106 -21.42 -13.38 -0.66
CA VAL A 106 -21.26 -14.82 -0.50
C VAL A 106 -22.07 -15.26 0.71
N GLY A 107 -23.12 -16.06 0.51
CA GLY A 107 -23.96 -16.54 1.60
C GLY A 107 -23.87 -18.05 1.78
N LYS A 108 -23.96 -18.55 3.01
CA LYS A 108 -24.07 -19.99 3.28
C LYS A 108 -25.20 -20.28 4.27
N ASP A 109 -25.87 -21.44 4.08
CA ASP A 109 -27.02 -21.85 4.90
C ASP A 109 -28.06 -20.70 4.99
N PHE A 110 -28.43 -20.23 6.18
CA PHE A 110 -29.41 -19.16 6.28
C PHE A 110 -28.85 -17.82 5.83
N GLY A 111 -27.53 -17.61 5.85
CA GLY A 111 -26.86 -16.43 5.32
C GLY A 111 -27.05 -16.25 3.81
N ALA A 112 -27.39 -17.32 3.09
CA ALA A 112 -27.80 -17.25 1.68
C ALA A 112 -29.11 -16.47 1.48
N MET A 113 -30.05 -16.54 2.42
CA MET A 113 -31.35 -15.88 2.30
C MET A 113 -31.23 -14.34 2.24
N PRO A 114 -30.56 -13.65 3.21
CA PRO A 114 -30.33 -12.22 3.12
C PRO A 114 -29.38 -11.85 1.98
N ALA A 115 -28.44 -12.71 1.56
CA ALA A 115 -27.60 -12.46 0.38
C ALA A 115 -28.45 -12.33 -0.90
N TYR A 116 -29.38 -13.26 -1.13
CA TYR A 116 -30.31 -13.20 -2.25
C TYR A 116 -31.25 -11.98 -2.16
N ASP A 117 -31.85 -11.74 -0.99
CA ASP A 117 -32.75 -10.61 -0.81
C ASP A 117 -32.03 -9.26 -0.96
N PHE A 118 -30.76 -9.17 -0.55
CA PHE A 118 -29.92 -7.99 -0.78
C PHE A 118 -29.69 -7.77 -2.27
N ALA A 119 -29.28 -8.81 -3.01
CA ALA A 119 -29.06 -8.74 -4.45
C ALA A 119 -30.31 -8.29 -5.23
N LEU A 120 -31.49 -8.76 -4.83
CA LEU A 120 -32.77 -8.37 -5.44
C LEU A 120 -33.18 -6.92 -5.13
N ARG A 121 -32.88 -6.42 -3.93
CA ARG A 121 -33.31 -5.09 -3.47
C ARG A 121 -32.32 -3.99 -3.75
N HIS A 122 -31.05 -4.34 -3.84
CA HIS A 122 -29.92 -3.43 -4.02
C HIS A 122 -29.02 -3.92 -5.16
N PRO A 123 -29.54 -4.12 -6.39
CA PRO A 123 -28.74 -4.59 -7.52
C PRO A 123 -27.58 -3.61 -7.83
N ALA A 124 -27.79 -2.31 -7.70
CA ALA A 124 -26.75 -1.30 -7.87
C ALA A 124 -25.61 -1.38 -6.82
N ARG A 125 -25.83 -2.06 -5.68
CA ARG A 125 -24.83 -2.29 -4.63
C ARG A 125 -24.27 -3.73 -4.68
N THR A 126 -24.69 -4.53 -5.65
CA THR A 126 -24.37 -5.95 -5.75
C THR A 126 -23.67 -6.23 -7.07
N ARG A 127 -22.46 -6.79 -7.03
CA ARG A 127 -21.71 -7.18 -8.25
C ARG A 127 -22.06 -8.58 -8.74
N GLY A 128 -22.40 -9.45 -7.79
CA GLY A 128 -22.81 -10.82 -8.01
C GLY A 128 -23.10 -11.48 -6.67
N VAL A 129 -23.91 -12.53 -6.67
CA VAL A 129 -24.26 -13.27 -5.46
C VAL A 129 -23.90 -14.74 -5.63
N ALA A 130 -23.11 -15.28 -4.70
CA ALA A 130 -22.73 -16.68 -4.64
C ALA A 130 -23.30 -17.31 -3.36
N CYS A 131 -24.09 -18.37 -3.47
CA CYS A 131 -24.70 -19.01 -2.32
C CYS A 131 -24.34 -20.49 -2.23
N LEU A 132 -24.02 -20.94 -1.01
CA LEU A 132 -23.61 -22.31 -0.71
C LEU A 132 -24.72 -23.06 0.04
N GLY A 133 -25.08 -24.24 -0.46
CA GLY A 133 -26.02 -25.18 0.17
C GLY A 133 -27.50 -24.85 -0.02
N VAL A 134 -27.94 -23.61 0.24
CA VAL A 134 -29.36 -23.24 0.22
C VAL A 134 -29.78 -22.50 -1.06
N PRO A 135 -30.70 -23.08 -1.89
CA PRO A 135 -31.15 -22.47 -3.13
C PRO A 135 -32.10 -21.28 -2.90
N PHE A 136 -32.15 -20.36 -3.86
CA PHE A 136 -33.17 -19.32 -3.87
C PHE A 136 -34.57 -19.93 -4.02
N SER A 137 -35.47 -19.57 -3.11
CA SER A 137 -36.90 -19.87 -3.22
C SER A 137 -37.71 -18.57 -3.28
N PRO A 138 -38.75 -18.46 -4.12
CA PRO A 138 -39.64 -17.29 -4.17
C PRO A 138 -40.70 -17.31 -3.05
N ALA A 139 -40.81 -18.38 -2.27
CA ALA A 139 -41.76 -18.49 -1.17
C ALA A 139 -41.06 -18.94 0.12
N PRO A 140 -41.67 -18.71 1.29
CA PRO A 140 -41.20 -19.34 2.53
C PRO A 140 -41.18 -20.86 2.38
N ALA A 141 -40.14 -21.50 2.91
CA ALA A 141 -40.13 -22.95 3.05
C ALA A 141 -41.20 -23.35 4.08
N SER A 142 -42.03 -24.33 3.75
CA SER A 142 -42.91 -24.99 4.71
C SER A 142 -42.32 -26.35 5.05
N PHE A 143 -42.18 -26.58 6.35
CA PHE A 143 -41.71 -27.86 6.90
C PHE A 143 -42.82 -28.59 7.67
N ASP A 144 -44.07 -28.17 7.52
CA ASP A 144 -45.17 -28.72 8.32
C ASP A 144 -45.50 -30.19 7.96
N ALA A 145 -45.02 -30.66 6.80
CA ALA A 145 -45.10 -32.06 6.39
C ALA A 145 -43.93 -32.93 6.92
N MET A 146 -42.94 -32.33 7.59
CA MET A 146 -41.82 -33.07 8.19
C MET A 146 -42.24 -33.76 9.50
N PRO A 147 -41.59 -34.86 9.89
CA PRO A 147 -41.88 -35.52 11.17
C PRO A 147 -41.61 -34.58 12.36
N GLU A 148 -42.33 -34.75 13.48
CA GLU A 148 -42.16 -33.96 14.71
C GLU A 148 -40.70 -33.90 15.18
N GLY A 149 -39.96 -34.99 14.99
CA GLY A 149 -38.54 -35.13 15.30
C GLY A 149 -37.60 -34.21 14.53
N PHE A 150 -38.07 -33.56 13.48
CA PHE A 150 -37.25 -32.72 12.60
C PHE A 150 -36.77 -31.47 13.33
N TYR A 151 -35.45 -31.25 13.33
CA TYR A 151 -34.80 -30.21 14.14
C TYR A 151 -35.40 -28.81 13.97
N VAL A 152 -35.79 -28.40 12.75
CA VAL A 152 -36.41 -27.09 12.50
C VAL A 152 -37.74 -26.94 13.24
N LEU A 153 -38.57 -27.98 13.28
CA LEU A 153 -39.86 -27.93 13.98
C LEU A 153 -39.65 -27.81 15.50
N ARG A 154 -38.62 -28.47 16.03
CA ARG A 154 -38.27 -28.43 17.46
C ARG A 154 -37.64 -27.11 17.88
N TRP A 155 -36.73 -26.57 17.08
CA TRP A 155 -36.07 -25.29 17.38
C TRP A 155 -36.97 -24.07 17.15
N ARG A 156 -38.02 -24.23 16.33
CA ARG A 156 -39.10 -23.24 16.18
C ARG A 156 -39.92 -23.06 17.48
N GLU A 157 -40.00 -24.07 18.34
CA GLU A 157 -40.69 -23.97 19.62
C GLU A 157 -39.83 -23.17 20.62
N ALA A 158 -40.37 -22.04 21.10
CA ALA A 158 -39.65 -21.16 22.01
C ALA A 158 -39.34 -21.87 23.33
N GLY A 159 -38.06 -21.89 23.73
CA GLY A 159 -37.59 -22.50 24.96
C GLY A 159 -37.22 -23.98 24.86
N ARG A 160 -37.67 -24.71 23.82
CA ARG A 160 -37.38 -26.15 23.69
C ARG A 160 -35.92 -26.42 23.34
N ALA A 161 -35.40 -25.74 22.33
CA ALA A 161 -34.00 -25.84 21.95
C ALA A 161 -33.07 -25.30 23.03
N GLU A 162 -33.45 -24.20 23.69
CA GLU A 162 -32.69 -23.66 24.82
C GLU A 162 -32.64 -24.66 25.98
N ALA A 163 -33.74 -25.36 26.28
CA ALA A 163 -33.76 -26.41 27.28
C ALA A 163 -32.90 -27.62 26.88
N ASP A 164 -32.94 -28.04 25.61
CA ASP A 164 -32.10 -29.13 25.08
C ASP A 164 -30.61 -28.77 25.15
N PHE A 165 -30.23 -27.59 24.65
CA PHE A 165 -28.86 -27.09 24.63
C PHE A 165 -28.35 -26.88 26.06
N GLY A 166 -29.20 -26.37 26.96
CA GLY A 166 -28.88 -26.12 28.37
C GLY A 166 -28.57 -27.38 29.19
N ARG A 167 -28.77 -28.58 28.63
CA ARG A 167 -28.30 -29.85 29.25
C ARG A 167 -26.78 -30.04 29.12
N HIS A 168 -26.12 -29.23 28.30
CA HIS A 168 -24.72 -29.39 27.94
C HIS A 168 -23.99 -28.03 27.97
N ASP A 169 -22.65 -28.08 28.05
CA ASP A 169 -21.84 -26.89 27.82
C ASP A 169 -21.87 -26.46 26.33
N VAL A 170 -21.53 -25.20 26.07
CA VAL A 170 -21.60 -24.61 24.72
C VAL A 170 -20.74 -25.39 23.73
N ARG A 171 -19.53 -25.78 24.14
CA ARG A 171 -18.60 -26.56 23.32
C ARG A 171 -19.23 -27.87 22.86
N ARG A 172 -19.90 -28.58 23.76
CA ARG A 172 -20.61 -29.83 23.49
C ARG A 172 -21.80 -29.63 22.56
N VAL A 173 -22.54 -28.53 22.70
CA VAL A 173 -23.65 -28.17 21.79
C VAL A 173 -23.11 -27.94 20.37
N VAL A 174 -22.11 -27.05 20.21
CA VAL A 174 -21.49 -26.76 18.91
C VAL A 174 -20.92 -28.04 18.28
N ARG A 175 -20.20 -28.85 19.06
CA ARG A 175 -19.66 -30.15 18.62
C ARG A 175 -20.73 -31.06 18.05
N THR A 176 -21.83 -31.24 18.77
CA THR A 176 -22.93 -32.11 18.35
C THR A 176 -23.56 -31.59 17.06
N ILE A 177 -23.76 -30.28 16.94
CA ILE A 177 -24.32 -29.68 15.72
C ILE A 177 -23.37 -29.94 14.53
N TYR A 178 -22.08 -29.64 14.63
CA TYR A 178 -21.14 -29.93 13.53
C TYR A 178 -21.10 -31.40 13.14
N ILE A 179 -21.18 -32.33 14.10
CA ILE A 179 -21.26 -33.77 13.82
C ILE A 179 -22.53 -34.10 13.02
N LEU A 180 -23.70 -33.68 13.50
CA LEU A 180 -24.98 -34.04 12.91
C LEU A 180 -25.14 -33.47 11.50
N PHE A 181 -24.77 -32.20 11.32
CA PHE A 181 -25.01 -31.47 10.08
C PHE A 181 -23.88 -31.62 9.06
N SER A 182 -22.76 -32.26 9.42
CA SER A 182 -21.78 -32.77 8.44
C SER A 182 -22.20 -34.11 7.84
N GLY A 183 -23.16 -34.80 8.45
CA GLY A 183 -23.72 -36.05 7.95
C GLY A 183 -24.59 -35.84 6.70
N ALA A 184 -24.80 -36.91 5.93
CA ALA A 184 -25.62 -36.86 4.73
C ALA A 184 -27.13 -36.94 5.02
N ASP A 185 -27.54 -37.34 6.23
CA ASP A 185 -28.93 -37.58 6.58
C ASP A 185 -29.51 -36.43 7.40
N ILE A 186 -30.80 -36.17 7.19
CA ILE A 186 -31.52 -35.13 7.93
C ILE A 186 -31.60 -35.53 9.40
N PRO A 187 -31.15 -34.70 10.36
CA PRO A 187 -31.29 -35.01 11.77
C PRO A 187 -32.76 -35.02 12.20
N VAL A 188 -33.24 -36.20 12.61
CA VAL A 188 -34.60 -36.44 13.10
C VAL A 188 -34.54 -37.22 14.41
N ALA A 189 -34.94 -36.57 15.51
CA ALA A 189 -35.03 -37.21 16.81
C ALA A 189 -36.24 -38.13 16.92
N LYS A 190 -36.07 -39.27 17.60
CA LYS A 190 -37.16 -40.21 17.88
C LYS A 190 -38.01 -39.72 19.05
N GLU A 191 -39.14 -40.39 19.28
CA GLU A 191 -39.96 -40.17 20.46
C GLU A 191 -39.12 -40.39 21.74
N GLY A 192 -39.17 -39.44 22.67
CA GLY A 192 -38.41 -39.46 23.92
C GLY A 192 -36.93 -39.05 23.82
N GLN A 193 -36.44 -38.67 22.63
CA GLN A 193 -35.10 -38.11 22.42
C GLN A 193 -35.20 -36.64 22.02
N GLU A 194 -34.16 -35.84 22.28
CA GLU A 194 -33.95 -34.49 21.71
C GLU A 194 -32.77 -34.44 20.72
N ILE A 195 -32.55 -33.32 20.04
CA ILE A 195 -31.56 -33.22 18.96
C ILE A 195 -30.14 -33.45 19.49
N MET A 196 -29.82 -32.94 20.69
CA MET A 196 -28.50 -33.16 21.29
C MET A 196 -28.24 -34.62 21.68
N ASP A 197 -29.27 -35.48 21.74
CA ASP A 197 -29.15 -36.91 22.06
C ASP A 197 -28.74 -37.76 20.84
N LEU A 198 -28.72 -37.17 19.63
CA LEU A 198 -28.42 -37.88 18.39
C LEU A 198 -26.92 -38.18 18.18
N ALA A 199 -26.04 -37.54 18.95
CA ALA A 199 -24.61 -37.84 18.97
C ALA A 199 -24.11 -37.88 20.41
N ASP A 200 -23.24 -38.84 20.74
CA ASP A 200 -22.63 -38.94 22.07
C ASP A 200 -21.19 -38.37 22.09
N ALA A 201 -20.52 -38.44 23.24
CA ALA A 201 -19.15 -37.95 23.38
C ALA A 201 -18.12 -38.82 22.63
N SER A 202 -18.47 -40.08 22.31
CA SER A 202 -17.61 -41.01 21.58
C SER A 202 -17.70 -40.83 20.05
N THR A 203 -18.77 -40.20 19.56
CA THR A 203 -18.95 -39.91 18.13
C THR A 203 -17.82 -38.98 17.66
N PRO A 204 -16.98 -39.36 16.69
CA PRO A 204 -15.83 -38.57 16.29
C PRO A 204 -16.24 -37.27 15.59
N LEU A 205 -15.39 -36.24 15.68
CA LEU A 205 -15.52 -35.03 14.89
C LEU A 205 -15.33 -35.33 13.39
N PRO A 206 -15.94 -34.53 12.50
CA PRO A 206 -15.59 -34.55 11.09
C PRO A 206 -14.07 -34.33 10.91
N PRO A 207 -13.38 -35.08 10.04
CA PRO A 207 -11.91 -35.03 9.95
C PRO A 207 -11.30 -33.67 9.62
N TRP A 208 -12.10 -32.76 9.05
CA TRP A 208 -11.70 -31.41 8.66
C TRP A 208 -11.92 -30.37 9.76
N LEU A 209 -12.65 -30.71 10.83
CA LEU A 209 -12.89 -29.81 11.97
C LEU A 209 -11.97 -30.19 13.12
N THR A 210 -11.01 -29.32 13.42
CA THR A 210 -10.05 -29.58 14.50
C THR A 210 -10.66 -29.26 15.87
N GLU A 211 -10.09 -29.83 16.94
CA GLU A 211 -10.48 -29.45 18.31
C GLU A 211 -10.22 -27.96 18.58
N ALA A 212 -9.18 -27.38 17.97
CA ALA A 212 -8.90 -25.95 18.08
C ALA A 212 -9.96 -25.09 17.38
N ASP A 213 -10.44 -25.49 16.20
CA ASP A 213 -11.56 -24.80 15.53
C ASP A 213 -12.82 -24.87 16.38
N LEU A 214 -13.09 -26.04 16.97
CA LEU A 214 -14.21 -26.23 17.88
C LEU A 214 -14.10 -25.31 19.12
N ASP A 215 -12.90 -25.13 19.68
CA ASP A 215 -12.66 -24.23 20.80
C ASP A 215 -12.93 -22.77 20.43
N VAL A 216 -12.58 -22.35 19.21
CA VAL A 216 -12.90 -20.99 18.71
C VAL A 216 -14.41 -20.79 18.62
N TYR A 217 -15.14 -21.71 17.98
CA TYR A 217 -16.60 -21.61 17.90
C TYR A 217 -17.25 -21.62 19.29
N ALA A 218 -16.80 -22.51 20.17
CA ALA A 218 -17.30 -22.58 21.54
C ALA A 218 -17.12 -21.25 22.26
N SER A 219 -15.92 -20.65 22.20
CA SER A 219 -15.63 -19.37 22.84
C SER A 219 -16.51 -18.23 22.32
N LEU A 220 -16.75 -18.19 21.00
CA LEU A 220 -17.59 -17.16 20.39
C LEU A 220 -19.08 -17.34 20.74
N TYR A 221 -19.57 -18.58 20.82
CA TYR A 221 -20.93 -18.86 21.30
C TYR A 221 -21.10 -18.75 22.81
N GLU A 222 -20.04 -18.89 23.60
CA GLU A 222 -20.08 -18.58 25.04
C GLU A 222 -20.35 -17.09 25.27
N ASN A 223 -19.86 -16.23 24.37
CA ASN A 223 -20.16 -14.80 24.40
C ASN A 223 -21.60 -14.48 23.98
N SER A 224 -22.07 -15.04 22.85
CA SER A 224 -23.37 -14.66 22.28
C SER A 224 -24.55 -15.49 22.80
N GLY A 225 -24.30 -16.73 23.24
CA GLY A 225 -25.34 -17.75 23.42
C GLY A 225 -26.07 -18.10 22.12
N PHE A 226 -27.18 -18.84 22.27
CA PHE A 226 -27.99 -19.36 21.15
C PHE A 226 -29.35 -18.70 20.98
N ARG A 227 -29.70 -17.71 21.82
CA ARG A 227 -31.04 -17.08 21.81
C ARG A 227 -31.40 -16.50 20.44
N PHE A 228 -30.58 -15.57 19.95
CA PHE A 228 -30.78 -14.97 18.63
C PHE A 228 -30.57 -16.00 17.49
N PRO A 229 -29.51 -16.86 17.53
CA PRO A 229 -29.35 -17.92 16.56
C PRO A 229 -30.54 -18.89 16.38
N LEU A 230 -31.31 -19.12 17.45
CA LEU A 230 -32.55 -19.92 17.39
C LEU A 230 -33.74 -19.10 16.90
N GLN A 231 -33.80 -17.81 17.27
CA GLN A 231 -34.83 -16.88 16.80
C GLN A 231 -34.75 -16.67 15.28
N MET A 232 -33.56 -16.33 14.78
CA MET A 232 -33.24 -16.20 13.37
C MET A 232 -32.17 -17.25 13.01
N PRO A 233 -32.50 -18.28 12.20
CA PRO A 233 -33.62 -18.30 11.25
C PRO A 233 -34.88 -19.06 11.70
N TYR A 234 -34.79 -19.97 12.68
CA TYR A 234 -35.78 -21.06 12.82
C TYR A 234 -37.20 -20.60 13.23
N ARG A 235 -37.30 -19.57 14.08
CA ARG A 235 -38.61 -19.01 14.49
C ARG A 235 -39.19 -18.05 13.46
N ALA A 236 -38.39 -17.60 12.49
CA ALA A 236 -38.78 -16.57 11.52
C ALA A 236 -38.85 -17.06 10.06
N VAL A 237 -38.36 -18.26 9.75
CA VAL A 237 -38.26 -18.76 8.36
C VAL A 237 -39.62 -18.78 7.63
N HIS A 238 -40.69 -19.10 8.36
CA HIS A 238 -42.07 -19.12 7.84
C HIS A 238 -42.64 -17.71 7.59
N ARG A 239 -42.04 -16.67 8.18
CA ARG A 239 -42.46 -15.26 8.05
C ARG A 239 -41.68 -14.51 6.98
N ARG A 240 -40.78 -15.19 6.24
CA ARG A 240 -40.03 -14.54 5.16
C ARG A 240 -40.99 -13.95 4.11
N PRO A 241 -40.75 -12.75 3.58
CA PRO A 241 -41.58 -12.21 2.51
C PRO A 241 -41.55 -13.10 1.26
N SER A 242 -42.70 -13.27 0.59
CA SER A 242 -42.73 -13.95 -0.70
C SER A 242 -42.20 -13.05 -1.82
N ARG A 243 -41.43 -13.63 -2.75
CA ARG A 243 -40.75 -12.97 -3.87
C ARG A 243 -41.13 -13.63 -5.21
N LYS A 244 -42.44 -13.81 -5.46
CA LYS A 244 -42.96 -14.52 -6.66
C LYS A 244 -42.54 -13.88 -7.99
N ASP A 245 -42.31 -12.57 -7.98
CA ASP A 245 -41.95 -11.77 -9.16
C ASP A 245 -40.46 -11.39 -9.19
N ALA A 246 -39.62 -12.01 -8.34
CA ALA A 246 -38.19 -11.70 -8.29
C ALA A 246 -37.48 -11.90 -9.63
N ARG A 247 -36.55 -11.00 -9.94
CA ARG A 247 -35.62 -11.12 -11.06
C ARG A 247 -34.26 -10.65 -10.60
N PHE A 248 -33.26 -11.52 -10.69
CA PHE A 248 -31.88 -11.14 -10.44
C PHE A 248 -31.35 -10.38 -11.65
N GLU A 249 -30.90 -9.15 -11.40
CA GLU A 249 -30.24 -8.30 -12.39
C GLU A 249 -28.71 -8.45 -12.36
N VAL A 250 -28.21 -9.34 -11.49
CA VAL A 250 -26.79 -9.59 -11.24
C VAL A 250 -26.49 -11.08 -11.42
N PRO A 251 -25.24 -11.45 -11.74
CA PRO A 251 -24.84 -12.85 -11.84
C PRO A 251 -25.09 -13.63 -10.53
N VAL A 252 -25.51 -14.88 -10.67
CA VAL A 252 -25.82 -15.77 -9.55
C VAL A 252 -25.03 -17.07 -9.68
N LEU A 253 -24.22 -17.39 -8.66
CA LEU A 253 -23.59 -18.69 -8.50
C LEU A 253 -24.26 -19.46 -7.36
N MET A 254 -24.60 -20.71 -7.61
CA MET A 254 -25.05 -21.67 -6.61
C MET A 254 -24.01 -22.79 -6.49
N VAL A 255 -23.51 -23.05 -5.29
CA VAL A 255 -22.59 -24.18 -5.02
C VAL A 255 -23.26 -25.17 -4.08
N ILE A 256 -23.31 -26.44 -4.46
CA ILE A 256 -24.02 -27.49 -3.72
C ILE A 256 -23.11 -28.66 -3.45
N GLY A 257 -23.00 -29.05 -2.18
CA GLY A 257 -22.44 -30.35 -1.82
C GLY A 257 -23.43 -31.47 -2.11
N GLU A 258 -23.05 -32.49 -2.89
CA GLU A 258 -23.96 -33.61 -3.19
C GLU A 258 -24.26 -34.49 -1.96
N LYS A 259 -23.47 -34.34 -0.89
CA LYS A 259 -23.68 -34.98 0.42
C LYS A 259 -24.28 -34.03 1.45
N ASP A 260 -24.69 -32.83 1.06
CA ASP A 260 -25.42 -31.91 1.96
C ASP A 260 -26.81 -32.48 2.28
N TYR A 261 -27.09 -32.71 3.57
CA TYR A 261 -28.39 -33.19 4.03
C TYR A 261 -29.53 -32.23 3.65
N ALA A 262 -29.26 -30.92 3.55
CA ALA A 262 -30.26 -29.91 3.22
C ALA A 262 -30.76 -30.06 1.78
N PHE A 263 -29.96 -30.66 0.89
CA PHE A 263 -30.37 -30.97 -0.48
C PHE A 263 -31.52 -31.99 -0.52
N LYS A 264 -31.66 -32.82 0.52
CA LYS A 264 -32.75 -33.79 0.70
C LYS A 264 -34.04 -33.16 1.24
N PHE A 265 -34.06 -31.85 1.51
CA PHE A 265 -35.30 -31.19 1.93
C PHE A 265 -36.36 -31.26 0.82
N PRO A 266 -37.65 -31.43 1.18
CA PRO A 266 -38.72 -31.56 0.20
C PRO A 266 -38.70 -30.40 -0.80
N GLY A 267 -38.51 -30.74 -2.08
CA GLY A 267 -38.52 -29.80 -3.20
C GLY A 267 -37.19 -29.09 -3.49
N PHE A 268 -36.14 -29.24 -2.66
CA PHE A 268 -34.86 -28.57 -2.88
C PHE A 268 -34.11 -29.17 -4.08
N GLU A 269 -33.92 -30.49 -4.09
CA GLU A 269 -33.28 -31.18 -5.22
C GLU A 269 -34.04 -30.93 -6.53
N ALA A 270 -35.37 -31.01 -6.50
CA ALA A 270 -36.20 -30.74 -7.67
C ALA A 270 -36.09 -29.29 -8.15
N ALA A 271 -35.96 -28.31 -7.24
CA ALA A 271 -35.80 -26.90 -7.59
C ALA A 271 -34.44 -26.63 -8.26
N VAL A 272 -33.38 -27.25 -7.75
CA VAL A 272 -32.01 -27.09 -8.27
C VAL A 272 -31.84 -27.85 -9.59
N ARG A 273 -32.14 -29.15 -9.63
CA ARG A 273 -31.93 -29.99 -10.82
C ARG A 273 -33.00 -29.78 -11.89
N GLY A 274 -34.17 -29.28 -11.51
CA GLY A 274 -35.30 -29.04 -12.41
C GLY A 274 -35.32 -27.66 -13.08
N GLY A 275 -34.27 -26.83 -12.91
CA GLY A 275 -34.16 -25.52 -13.56
C GLY A 275 -35.12 -24.45 -13.03
N ALA A 276 -35.79 -24.68 -11.89
CA ALA A 276 -36.80 -23.76 -11.37
C ALA A 276 -36.22 -22.37 -11.03
N MET A 277 -34.94 -22.32 -10.64
CA MET A 277 -34.22 -21.08 -10.32
C MET A 277 -33.86 -20.25 -11.57
N GLU A 278 -33.68 -20.87 -12.73
CA GLU A 278 -33.30 -20.19 -13.99
C GLU A 278 -34.34 -19.14 -14.41
N ARG A 279 -35.61 -19.34 -14.05
CA ARG A 279 -36.69 -18.36 -14.25
C ARG A 279 -36.44 -17.04 -13.52
N PHE A 280 -35.74 -17.07 -12.39
CA PHE A 280 -35.47 -15.91 -11.56
C PHE A 280 -34.10 -15.30 -11.84
N ALA A 281 -33.12 -16.14 -12.19
CA ALA A 281 -31.75 -15.75 -12.52
C ALA A 281 -31.36 -16.33 -13.90
N PRO A 282 -31.49 -15.55 -14.99
CA PRO A 282 -31.17 -16.02 -16.33
C PRO A 282 -29.70 -16.41 -16.53
N GLU A 283 -28.78 -15.80 -15.77
CA GLU A 283 -27.33 -16.07 -15.78
C GLU A 283 -26.90 -16.97 -14.61
N LEU A 284 -27.78 -17.88 -14.17
CA LEU A 284 -27.50 -18.79 -13.07
C LEU A 284 -26.43 -19.82 -13.46
N LYS A 285 -25.39 -19.94 -12.64
CA LYS A 285 -24.42 -21.03 -12.67
C LYS A 285 -24.64 -21.92 -11.44
N ILE A 286 -24.69 -23.24 -11.64
CA ILE A 286 -24.82 -24.22 -10.57
C ILE A 286 -23.62 -25.16 -10.61
N GLU A 287 -22.90 -25.24 -9.50
CA GLU A 287 -21.71 -26.08 -9.33
C GLU A 287 -21.96 -27.14 -8.26
N PHE A 288 -21.64 -28.39 -8.57
CA PHE A 288 -21.79 -29.51 -7.65
C PHE A 288 -20.43 -29.97 -7.13
N LEU A 289 -20.33 -30.13 -5.82
CA LEU A 289 -19.18 -30.72 -5.13
C LEU A 289 -19.54 -32.15 -4.72
N PRO A 290 -19.06 -33.19 -5.42
CA PRO A 290 -19.50 -34.58 -5.19
C PRO A 290 -19.32 -35.08 -3.75
N GLU A 291 -18.26 -34.61 -3.10
CA GLU A 291 -17.90 -34.98 -1.72
C GLU A 291 -18.30 -33.91 -0.68
N GLY A 292 -18.92 -32.81 -1.14
CA GLY A 292 -19.28 -31.69 -0.29
C GLY A 292 -20.44 -32.02 0.64
N SER A 293 -20.25 -31.78 1.93
CA SER A 293 -21.28 -31.75 2.98
C SER A 293 -21.89 -30.35 3.08
N HIS A 294 -22.73 -30.14 4.11
CA HIS A 294 -23.33 -28.84 4.40
C HIS A 294 -22.31 -27.72 4.69
N PHE A 295 -21.14 -28.07 5.23
CA PHE A 295 -20.06 -27.13 5.56
C PHE A 295 -18.95 -27.18 4.49
N ALA A 296 -19.32 -27.24 3.21
CA ALA A 296 -18.38 -27.42 2.11
C ALA A 296 -17.25 -26.38 2.08
N GLN A 297 -17.47 -25.16 2.56
CA GLN A 297 -16.45 -24.11 2.63
C GLN A 297 -15.35 -24.40 3.65
N GLU A 298 -15.64 -25.20 4.69
CA GLU A 298 -14.67 -25.65 5.68
C GLU A 298 -14.12 -27.05 5.36
N GLN A 299 -14.94 -27.93 4.82
CA GLN A 299 -14.53 -29.28 4.42
C GLN A 299 -13.65 -29.30 3.18
N LEU A 300 -14.00 -28.51 2.16
CA LEU A 300 -13.35 -28.47 0.84
C LEU A 300 -12.92 -27.03 0.50
N PRO A 301 -12.13 -26.35 1.37
CA PRO A 301 -11.89 -24.92 1.28
C PRO A 301 -11.24 -24.53 -0.05
N GLU A 302 -10.27 -25.31 -0.54
CA GLU A 302 -9.61 -25.03 -1.82
C GLU A 302 -10.56 -25.13 -3.02
N GLN A 303 -11.49 -26.08 -3.01
CA GLN A 303 -12.45 -26.25 -4.11
C GLN A 303 -13.44 -25.10 -4.14
N VAL A 304 -13.97 -24.73 -2.96
CA VAL A 304 -14.85 -23.59 -2.81
C VAL A 304 -14.14 -22.29 -3.19
N ASN A 305 -12.89 -22.10 -2.75
CA ASN A 305 -12.08 -20.93 -3.12
C ASN A 305 -11.91 -20.81 -4.63
N ARG A 306 -11.62 -21.92 -5.33
CA ARG A 306 -11.52 -21.91 -6.80
C ARG A 306 -12.83 -21.51 -7.48
N LEU A 307 -13.98 -22.02 -7.01
CA LEU A 307 -15.28 -21.68 -7.58
C LEU A 307 -15.64 -20.21 -7.35
N LEU A 308 -15.42 -19.70 -6.14
CA LEU A 308 -15.68 -18.30 -5.80
C LEU A 308 -14.76 -17.36 -6.58
N LEU A 309 -13.45 -17.62 -6.61
CA LEU A 309 -12.50 -16.79 -7.37
C LEU A 309 -12.76 -16.83 -8.87
N GLY A 310 -13.12 -18.01 -9.41
CA GLY A 310 -13.55 -18.15 -10.80
C GLY A 310 -14.76 -17.27 -11.11
N PHE A 311 -15.79 -17.31 -10.26
CA PHE A 311 -16.97 -16.46 -10.39
C PHE A 311 -16.65 -14.96 -10.31
N PHE A 312 -15.82 -14.54 -9.36
CA PHE A 312 -15.45 -13.12 -9.26
C PHE A 312 -14.61 -12.64 -10.45
N THR A 313 -13.81 -13.54 -11.05
CA THR A 313 -12.98 -13.25 -12.23
C THR A 313 -13.81 -13.23 -13.51
N GLU A 314 -14.83 -14.09 -13.63
CA GLU A 314 -15.77 -14.12 -14.76
C GLU A 314 -16.66 -12.87 -14.82
N HIS A 315 -16.86 -12.23 -13.67
CA HIS A 315 -17.67 -11.01 -13.54
C HIS A 315 -16.83 -9.86 -12.98
N PRO A 316 -15.72 -9.48 -13.64
CA PRO A 316 -14.81 -8.46 -13.12
C PRO A 316 -15.56 -7.14 -12.92
N VAL A 317 -15.06 -6.29 -12.03
CA VAL A 317 -15.61 -4.95 -11.82
C VAL A 317 -15.58 -4.20 -13.16
N GLN A 318 -16.73 -4.12 -13.83
CA GLN A 318 -16.88 -3.35 -15.04
C GLN A 318 -16.93 -1.88 -14.64
N TYR A 319 -15.77 -1.23 -14.68
CA TYR A 319 -15.75 0.19 -14.99
C TYR A 319 -16.24 0.30 -16.43
N SER A 320 -17.36 0.98 -16.67
CA SER A 320 -17.91 1.13 -18.01
C SER A 320 -16.94 1.91 -18.91
N SER A 321 -16.00 1.19 -19.52
CA SER A 321 -15.11 1.62 -20.59
C SER A 321 -15.82 1.41 -21.92
N GLY A 322 -16.60 2.39 -22.36
CA GLY A 322 -17.20 2.38 -23.69
C GLY A 322 -16.19 2.74 -24.77
N PHE A 323 -15.34 1.79 -25.20
CA PHE A 323 -14.60 1.90 -26.46
C PHE A 323 -14.49 0.55 -27.17
N ALA A 324 -15.36 0.33 -28.15
CA ALA A 324 -15.11 -0.60 -29.25
C ALA A 324 -14.45 0.18 -30.40
N SER A 325 -13.32 -0.34 -30.90
CA SER A 325 -12.55 0.23 -32.03
C SER A 325 -13.35 0.18 -33.35
N PRO A 326 -13.20 1.16 -34.27
CA PRO A 326 -14.05 1.28 -35.44
C PRO A 326 -13.54 0.48 -36.64
N THR A 327 -14.33 -0.48 -37.13
CA THR A 327 -14.28 -0.90 -38.53
C THR A 327 -15.67 -0.98 -39.16
N SER A 328 -15.89 -0.09 -40.13
CA SER A 328 -16.79 -0.16 -41.30
C SER A 328 -18.32 -0.36 -41.14
N HIS A 329 -19.03 0.69 -41.60
CA HIS A 329 -20.30 0.69 -42.35
C HIS A 329 -21.66 0.64 -41.60
N SER A 330 -22.29 1.83 -41.56
CA SER A 330 -23.71 2.18 -41.83
C SER A 330 -24.86 1.29 -41.31
N HIS A 331 -25.59 1.77 -40.29
CA HIS A 331 -26.94 2.38 -40.42
C HIS A 331 -27.64 2.51 -39.04
N HIS A 332 -28.09 3.75 -38.74
CA HIS A 332 -29.23 4.21 -37.90
C HIS A 332 -30.05 3.19 -37.06
N ARG A 333 -30.58 3.46 -35.85
CA ARG A 333 -30.89 4.70 -35.07
C ARG A 333 -31.40 4.33 -33.65
N HIS A 334 -31.15 5.23 -32.70
CA HIS A 334 -31.90 5.55 -31.45
C HIS A 334 -31.92 4.53 -30.29
N VAL A 335 -31.28 4.88 -29.15
CA VAL A 335 -31.97 5.17 -27.85
C VAL A 335 -31.07 6.07 -26.97
N ALA A 336 -31.46 7.33 -26.80
CA ALA A 336 -31.23 8.14 -25.60
C ALA A 336 -32.61 8.73 -25.31
N PRO A 337 -33.25 8.49 -24.14
CA PRO A 337 -32.81 9.06 -22.85
C PRO A 337 -33.26 8.25 -21.59
N LEU A 338 -32.32 7.78 -20.75
CA LEU A 338 -32.66 7.31 -19.39
C LEU A 338 -31.72 7.80 -18.28
N LEU A 339 -30.52 8.28 -18.61
CA LEU A 339 -29.55 8.74 -17.61
C LEU A 339 -29.87 10.11 -16.96
N SER A 340 -30.68 10.97 -17.57
CA SER A 340 -30.92 12.31 -17.00
C SER A 340 -31.95 12.34 -15.86
N ALA A 341 -32.67 11.23 -15.62
CA ALA A 341 -33.75 11.18 -14.63
C ALA A 341 -33.29 10.71 -13.23
N LEU A 342 -32.18 9.97 -13.12
CA LEU A 342 -31.71 9.38 -11.86
C LEU A 342 -30.85 10.32 -10.99
N LEU A 343 -30.33 11.41 -11.55
CA LEU A 343 -29.47 12.36 -10.83
C LEU A 343 -30.24 13.47 -10.08
N ARG A 344 -31.58 13.53 -10.14
CA ARG A 344 -32.36 14.67 -9.59
C ARG A 344 -33.14 14.43 -8.29
N ARG A 345 -32.98 13.31 -7.59
CA ARG A 345 -33.74 13.08 -6.34
C ARG A 345 -32.89 12.48 -5.22
N GLY A 346 -32.58 13.31 -4.21
CA GLY A 346 -32.18 12.79 -2.90
C GLY A 346 -31.29 13.66 -2.01
N ALA A 347 -31.30 14.99 -2.12
CA ALA A 347 -30.72 15.83 -1.07
C ALA A 347 -31.63 15.83 0.17
N SER A 348 -31.18 15.18 1.25
CA SER A 348 -31.74 15.30 2.60
C SER A 348 -30.61 15.60 3.57
N SER A 349 -30.62 16.81 4.09
CA SER A 349 -29.63 17.44 4.96
C SER A 349 -29.71 16.94 6.40
N SER A 350 -28.64 16.33 6.93
CA SER A 350 -28.27 16.37 8.37
C SER A 350 -27.02 15.53 8.76
N ARG A 351 -26.00 15.39 7.90
CA ARG A 351 -24.82 14.56 8.23
C ARG A 351 -23.37 15.06 8.01
N PRO A 352 -23.00 16.32 7.66
CA PRO A 352 -21.60 16.56 7.25
C PRO A 352 -20.61 16.99 8.37
N GLU A 353 -21.04 17.65 9.44
CA GLU A 353 -20.11 18.49 10.23
C GLU A 353 -19.08 17.70 11.09
N ALA A 354 -19.38 16.48 11.53
CA ALA A 354 -18.53 15.76 12.49
C ALA A 354 -17.43 14.88 11.85
N MET A 355 -17.59 14.44 10.59
CA MET A 355 -16.61 13.62 9.87
C MET A 355 -15.61 14.46 9.09
N ALA A 356 -16.06 15.53 8.43
CA ALA A 356 -15.17 16.46 7.72
C ALA A 356 -14.13 17.10 8.66
N THR A 357 -14.51 17.35 9.92
CA THR A 357 -13.63 17.87 10.97
C THR A 357 -12.67 16.84 11.55
N ALA A 358 -12.87 15.54 11.32
CA ALA A 358 -11.95 14.48 11.76
C ALA A 358 -10.89 14.14 10.70
N GLU A 359 -11.25 14.18 9.41
CA GLU A 359 -10.32 13.95 8.28
C GLU A 359 -9.37 15.13 8.06
N GLN A 360 -9.86 16.38 8.19
CA GLN A 360 -8.99 17.57 8.13
C GLN A 360 -7.93 17.62 9.25
N ARG A 361 -8.14 16.95 10.38
CA ARG A 361 -7.15 16.89 11.48
C ARG A 361 -5.87 16.14 11.13
N GLN A 362 -5.86 15.37 10.03
CA GLN A 362 -4.68 14.65 9.55
C GLN A 362 -3.78 15.52 8.66
N ILE A 363 -4.28 16.69 8.23
CA ILE A 363 -3.52 17.63 7.40
C ILE A 363 -2.94 18.70 8.32
N GLU A 364 -1.61 18.74 8.39
CA GLU A 364 -0.88 19.74 9.14
C GLU A 364 -0.62 20.97 8.26
N HIS A 365 -0.66 22.15 8.87
CA HIS A 365 -0.42 23.41 8.19
C HIS A 365 0.86 24.04 8.72
N VAL A 366 1.83 24.27 7.85
CA VAL A 366 3.10 24.92 8.18
C VAL A 366 3.26 26.19 7.36
N HIS A 367 4.03 27.13 7.90
CA HIS A 367 4.34 28.41 7.26
C HIS A 367 5.85 28.50 7.11
N LEU A 368 6.32 28.63 5.87
CA LEU A 368 7.73 28.58 5.52
C LEU A 368 8.23 29.96 5.08
N PRO A 369 9.38 30.44 5.59
CA PRO A 369 10.04 31.61 5.04
C PRO A 369 10.67 31.25 3.69
N VAL A 370 10.08 31.75 2.60
CA VAL A 370 10.50 31.49 1.23
C VAL A 370 10.71 32.81 0.52
N ARG A 371 11.95 33.09 0.13
CA ARG A 371 12.32 34.26 -0.70
C ARG A 371 11.76 35.61 -0.20
N GLY A 372 11.72 35.80 1.13
CA GLY A 372 11.24 37.03 1.77
C GLY A 372 9.74 37.10 2.02
N LEU A 373 9.01 36.02 1.74
CA LEU A 373 7.58 35.84 2.02
C LEU A 373 7.38 34.67 2.99
N THR A 374 6.27 34.66 3.72
CA THR A 374 5.80 33.52 4.49
C THR A 374 4.77 32.78 3.65
N LEU A 375 5.12 31.59 3.17
CA LEU A 375 4.24 30.76 2.34
C LEU A 375 3.62 29.63 3.17
N HIS A 376 2.31 29.46 3.01
CA HIS A 376 1.57 28.37 3.61
C HIS A 376 1.78 27.07 2.82
N VAL A 377 1.94 25.97 3.58
CA VAL A 377 2.04 24.61 3.05
C VAL A 377 1.14 23.71 3.90
N ALA A 378 0.23 22.99 3.24
CA ALA A 378 -0.48 21.89 3.84
C ALA A 378 0.30 20.58 3.60
N GLN A 379 0.46 19.75 4.63
CA GLN A 379 1.20 18.49 4.56
C GLN A 379 0.45 17.34 5.23
N ALA A 380 0.58 16.13 4.69
CA ALA A 380 0.04 14.90 5.28
C ALA A 380 0.93 13.69 4.97
N GLY A 381 0.94 12.69 5.85
CA GLY A 381 1.73 11.47 5.67
C GLY A 381 3.22 11.61 6.02
N LYS A 382 3.89 10.47 6.19
CA LYS A 382 5.27 10.40 6.73
C LYS A 382 6.37 10.38 5.67
N GLY A 383 6.03 10.21 4.38
CA GLY A 383 7.03 10.23 3.30
C GLY A 383 7.77 8.93 3.07
N GLU A 384 7.17 7.81 3.45
CA GLU A 384 7.79 6.50 3.43
C GLU A 384 8.18 6.01 2.03
N LEU A 385 7.39 6.39 1.03
CA LEU A 385 7.61 6.07 -0.38
C LEU A 385 8.02 7.30 -1.20
N GLY A 386 8.25 8.43 -0.54
CA GLY A 386 8.69 9.69 -1.17
C GLY A 386 7.71 10.84 -0.99
N THR A 387 7.94 11.94 -1.70
CA THR A 387 7.11 13.16 -1.60
C THR A 387 6.36 13.42 -2.89
N VAL A 388 5.08 13.78 -2.76
CA VAL A 388 4.18 14.22 -3.84
C VAL A 388 3.78 15.65 -3.57
N VAL A 389 4.11 16.56 -4.49
CA VAL A 389 3.80 17.98 -4.39
C VAL A 389 2.63 18.33 -5.31
N PHE A 390 1.60 18.94 -4.75
CA PHE A 390 0.37 19.32 -5.45
C PHE A 390 0.31 20.81 -5.73
N LEU A 391 0.18 21.19 -7.00
CA LEU A 391 0.23 22.56 -7.49
C LEU A 391 -1.16 22.95 -8.05
N HIS A 392 -1.90 23.72 -7.27
CA HIS A 392 -3.26 24.15 -7.61
C HIS A 392 -3.29 25.21 -8.73
N GLY A 393 -4.46 25.39 -9.34
CA GLY A 393 -4.73 26.40 -10.37
C GLY A 393 -5.63 27.54 -9.90
N PHE A 394 -6.48 28.08 -10.78
CA PHE A 394 -7.39 29.19 -10.48
C PHE A 394 -8.87 28.80 -10.64
N PRO A 395 -9.77 29.24 -9.73
CA PRO A 395 -9.54 29.90 -8.44
C PRO A 395 -9.43 28.83 -7.33
N GLU A 396 -8.32 28.10 -7.36
CA GLU A 396 -8.06 26.99 -6.46
C GLU A 396 -6.99 27.38 -5.44
N ILE A 397 -6.85 26.56 -4.41
CA ILE A 397 -5.98 26.71 -3.24
C ILE A 397 -5.55 25.30 -2.79
N TRP A 398 -4.61 25.11 -1.85
CA TRP A 398 -4.21 23.78 -1.34
C TRP A 398 -5.41 22.84 -1.08
N TYR A 399 -6.54 23.40 -0.64
CA TYR A 399 -7.77 22.69 -0.30
C TYR A 399 -8.36 21.90 -1.47
N SER A 400 -8.09 22.30 -2.72
CA SER A 400 -8.50 21.57 -3.93
C SER A 400 -7.90 20.17 -4.03
N TRP A 401 -6.82 19.90 -3.28
CA TRP A 401 -6.12 18.62 -3.23
C TRP A 401 -6.45 17.79 -2.00
N ARG A 402 -7.39 18.22 -1.14
CA ARG A 402 -7.71 17.54 0.14
C ARG A 402 -7.92 16.04 0.00
N HIS A 403 -8.57 15.60 -1.08
CA HIS A 403 -8.82 14.18 -1.34
C HIS A 403 -7.54 13.44 -1.75
N GLN A 404 -6.74 14.02 -2.66
CA GLN A 404 -5.51 13.42 -3.17
C GLN A 404 -4.41 13.38 -2.11
N MET A 405 -4.31 14.44 -1.29
CA MET A 405 -3.34 14.50 -0.19
C MET A 405 -3.55 13.36 0.80
N LEU A 406 -4.80 13.11 1.21
CA LEU A 406 -5.12 12.00 2.10
C LEU A 406 -4.87 10.64 1.44
N ALA A 407 -5.20 10.49 0.16
CA ALA A 407 -4.98 9.25 -0.58
C ALA A 407 -3.49 8.88 -0.69
N VAL A 408 -2.62 9.83 -1.09
CA VAL A 408 -1.18 9.53 -1.19
C VAL A 408 -0.52 9.41 0.18
N ALA A 409 -0.99 10.15 1.18
CA ALA A 409 -0.54 10.00 2.56
C ALA A 409 -0.86 8.61 3.12
N ALA A 410 -2.09 8.12 2.89
CA ALA A 410 -2.51 6.77 3.24
C ALA A 410 -1.73 5.69 2.48
N ALA A 411 -1.24 6.00 1.28
CA ALA A 411 -0.40 5.11 0.49
C ALA A 411 1.08 5.13 0.90
N GLY A 412 1.45 5.86 1.97
CA GLY A 412 2.81 5.94 2.46
C GLY A 412 3.66 7.07 1.86
N TYR A 413 3.11 7.95 1.02
CA TYR A 413 3.83 9.15 0.56
C TYR A 413 3.70 10.31 1.54
N ARG A 414 4.54 11.34 1.38
CA ARG A 414 4.34 12.66 1.99
C ARG A 414 3.62 13.53 0.97
N ALA A 415 2.39 13.90 1.27
CA ALA A 415 1.65 14.89 0.52
C ALA A 415 2.10 16.30 0.94
N VAL A 416 2.37 17.16 -0.04
CA VAL A 416 2.71 18.57 0.17
C VAL A 416 1.89 19.41 -0.80
N ALA A 417 1.05 20.31 -0.31
CA ALA A 417 0.27 21.22 -1.14
C ALA A 417 0.53 22.67 -0.67
N PRO A 418 1.45 23.40 -1.33
CA PRO A 418 1.64 24.82 -1.05
C PRO A 418 0.46 25.64 -1.59
N ASP A 419 0.11 26.69 -0.84
CA ASP A 419 -0.58 27.84 -1.43
C ASP A 419 0.46 28.68 -2.17
N TRP A 420 0.22 28.96 -3.45
CA TRP A 420 1.07 29.92 -4.18
C TRP A 420 1.12 31.25 -3.43
N ARG A 421 2.21 32.02 -3.60
CA ARG A 421 2.27 33.39 -3.05
C ARG A 421 1.00 34.15 -3.43
N GLY A 422 0.46 34.94 -2.50
CA GLY A 422 -0.78 35.69 -2.72
C GLY A 422 -2.05 34.86 -2.95
N TYR A 423 -2.03 33.54 -2.68
CA TYR A 423 -3.21 32.70 -2.58
C TYR A 423 -3.43 32.25 -1.14
N GLY A 424 -4.70 32.05 -0.76
CA GLY A 424 -5.09 31.44 0.50
C GLY A 424 -4.39 32.06 1.71
N LEU A 425 -3.58 31.26 2.40
CA LEU A 425 -2.87 31.66 3.62
C LEU A 425 -1.44 32.17 3.38
N SER A 426 -0.95 32.15 2.13
CA SER A 426 0.37 32.65 1.77
C SER A 426 0.41 34.17 1.65
N ASP A 427 1.53 34.77 2.08
CA ASP A 427 1.78 36.21 1.95
C ASP A 427 1.64 36.69 0.50
N GLN A 428 1.07 37.89 0.31
CA GLN A 428 1.15 38.59 -0.97
C GLN A 428 2.53 39.22 -1.17
N PRO A 429 3.07 39.21 -2.39
CA PRO A 429 4.22 40.05 -2.71
C PRO A 429 3.85 41.54 -2.56
N PRO A 430 4.82 42.42 -2.21
CA PRO A 430 4.55 43.85 -2.02
C PRO A 430 3.93 44.55 -3.25
N GLU A 431 4.33 44.11 -4.45
CA GLU A 431 3.80 44.58 -5.73
C GLU A 431 3.30 43.38 -6.53
N PRO A 432 2.04 42.92 -6.30
CA PRO A 432 1.47 41.77 -7.01
C PRO A 432 1.52 41.89 -8.52
N GLU A 433 1.32 43.10 -9.05
CA GLU A 433 1.30 43.37 -10.49
C GLU A 433 2.70 43.26 -11.14
N ALA A 434 3.77 43.31 -10.36
CA ALA A 434 5.15 43.16 -10.81
C ALA A 434 5.65 41.71 -10.77
N ALA A 435 4.84 40.78 -10.22
CA ALA A 435 5.23 39.37 -10.13
C ALA A 435 5.42 38.73 -11.50
N ALA A 436 6.49 37.95 -11.63
CA ALA A 436 6.87 37.28 -12.87
C ALA A 436 6.51 35.80 -12.82
N TYR A 437 6.24 35.20 -13.98
CA TYR A 437 5.95 33.76 -14.07
C TYR A 437 7.03 32.88 -13.44
N ASP A 438 8.30 33.22 -13.67
CA ASP A 438 9.44 32.45 -13.15
C ASP A 438 9.50 32.42 -11.61
N ASP A 439 8.81 33.33 -10.90
CA ASP A 439 8.72 33.27 -9.44
C ASP A 439 8.07 31.98 -8.94
N LEU A 440 7.14 31.38 -9.69
CA LEU A 440 6.49 30.13 -9.32
C LEU A 440 7.48 28.95 -9.29
N ILE A 441 8.46 28.95 -10.20
CA ILE A 441 9.48 27.90 -10.30
C ILE A 441 10.48 28.03 -9.15
N GLU A 442 10.95 29.26 -8.91
CA GLU A 442 11.91 29.56 -7.84
C GLU A 442 11.30 29.34 -6.44
N ASP A 443 10.02 29.65 -6.25
CA ASP A 443 9.31 29.36 -5.00
C ASP A 443 9.18 27.86 -4.79
N LEU A 444 8.81 27.09 -5.81
CA LEU A 444 8.73 25.64 -5.70
C LEU A 444 10.08 25.02 -5.33
N LEU A 445 11.17 25.49 -5.94
CA LEU A 445 12.52 25.02 -5.60
C LEU A 445 12.85 25.32 -4.13
N ALA A 446 12.61 26.56 -3.70
CA ALA A 446 12.88 26.99 -2.33
C ALA A 446 11.99 26.30 -1.28
N ILE A 447 10.73 25.98 -1.61
CA ILE A 447 9.83 25.19 -0.76
C ILE A 447 10.39 23.78 -0.59
N LEU A 448 10.83 23.13 -1.67
CA LEU A 448 11.44 21.80 -1.58
C LEU A 448 12.71 21.82 -0.73
N ASP A 449 13.55 22.85 -0.87
CA ASP A 449 14.76 23.01 -0.06
C ASP A 449 14.43 23.25 1.42
N ALA A 450 13.46 24.12 1.73
CA ALA A 450 13.02 24.41 3.09
C ALA A 450 12.41 23.18 3.79
N LEU A 451 11.75 22.29 3.04
CA LEU A 451 11.18 21.04 3.55
C LEU A 451 12.18 19.87 3.56
N ALA A 452 13.44 20.11 3.18
CA ALA A 452 14.48 19.11 2.99
C ALA A 452 14.05 17.95 2.06
N VAL A 453 13.31 18.28 1.01
CA VAL A 453 12.82 17.33 0.00
C VAL A 453 13.79 17.31 -1.19
N PRO A 454 14.62 16.26 -1.34
CA PRO A 454 15.60 16.21 -2.42
C PRO A 454 14.94 15.99 -3.78
N LYS A 455 13.87 15.20 -3.85
CA LYS A 455 13.15 14.87 -5.08
C LYS A 455 11.69 14.63 -4.80
N ALA A 456 10.81 15.05 -5.70
CA ALA A 456 9.37 14.85 -5.55
C ALA A 456 8.67 14.52 -6.88
N PHE A 457 7.54 13.82 -6.80
CA PHE A 457 6.55 13.85 -7.87
C PHE A 457 5.81 15.18 -7.85
N LEU A 458 5.51 15.71 -9.03
CA LEU A 458 4.74 16.94 -9.17
C LEU A 458 3.38 16.61 -9.76
N VAL A 459 2.32 17.08 -9.10
CA VAL A 459 0.94 16.96 -9.56
C VAL A 459 0.37 18.36 -9.76
N GLY A 460 0.12 18.76 -11.00
CA GLY A 460 -0.36 20.12 -11.31
C GLY A 460 -1.75 20.13 -11.93
N LYS A 461 -2.55 21.15 -11.65
CA LYS A 461 -3.87 21.32 -12.30
C LYS A 461 -4.08 22.75 -12.77
N ASP A 462 -4.83 22.90 -13.87
CA ASP A 462 -5.08 24.19 -14.52
C ASP A 462 -3.74 24.94 -14.74
N PHE A 463 -3.60 26.23 -14.43
CA PHE A 463 -2.34 26.93 -14.64
C PHE A 463 -1.19 26.34 -13.81
N GLY A 464 -1.48 25.66 -12.69
CA GLY A 464 -0.51 24.94 -11.85
C GLY A 464 0.17 23.77 -12.56
N ALA A 465 -0.41 23.25 -13.65
CA ALA A 465 0.25 22.29 -14.52
C ALA A 465 1.45 22.90 -15.28
N MET A 466 1.38 24.20 -15.62
CA MET A 466 2.44 24.87 -16.37
C MET A 466 3.77 24.93 -15.58
N PRO A 467 3.82 25.41 -14.33
CA PRO A 467 5.05 25.39 -13.54
C PRO A 467 5.48 23.96 -13.19
N ALA A 468 4.58 22.98 -13.09
CA ALA A 468 4.96 21.57 -12.90
C ALA A 468 5.82 21.05 -14.07
N TYR A 469 5.37 21.29 -15.31
CA TYR A 469 6.12 20.92 -16.52
C TYR A 469 7.46 21.67 -16.60
N ASP A 470 7.44 22.98 -16.40
CA ASP A 470 8.62 23.83 -16.54
C ASP A 470 9.66 23.50 -15.46
N PHE A 471 9.23 23.20 -14.22
CA PHE A 471 10.11 22.76 -13.15
C PHE A 471 10.77 21.43 -13.49
N ALA A 472 10.03 20.44 -13.98
CA ALA A 472 10.58 19.14 -14.34
C ALA A 472 11.60 19.21 -15.49
N LEU A 473 11.45 20.16 -16.40
CA LEU A 473 12.41 20.42 -17.47
C LEU A 473 13.67 21.14 -16.97
N ARG A 474 13.51 22.12 -16.07
CA ARG A 474 14.63 22.93 -15.54
C ARG A 474 15.39 22.21 -14.43
N HIS A 475 14.72 21.36 -13.66
CA HIS A 475 15.24 20.66 -12.50
C HIS A 475 14.91 19.15 -12.52
N PRO A 476 15.30 18.39 -13.58
CA PRO A 476 15.01 16.95 -13.68
C PRO A 476 15.60 16.13 -12.51
N ASN A 477 16.70 16.61 -11.93
CA ASN A 477 17.32 15.99 -10.75
C ASN A 477 16.51 16.19 -9.46
N ARG A 478 15.53 17.11 -9.45
CA ARG A 478 14.61 17.38 -8.34
C ARG A 478 13.21 16.81 -8.56
N THR A 479 12.97 16.12 -9.69
CA THR A 479 11.64 15.61 -10.06
C THR A 479 11.63 14.10 -10.33
N CYS A 480 10.73 13.38 -9.67
CA CYS A 480 10.55 11.93 -9.88
C CYS A 480 9.66 11.62 -11.08
N GLY A 481 8.64 12.45 -11.31
CA GLY A 481 7.66 12.34 -12.38
C GLY A 481 6.67 13.50 -12.31
N VAL A 482 5.95 13.76 -13.40
CA VAL A 482 4.94 14.82 -13.47
C VAL A 482 3.59 14.24 -13.91
N MET A 483 2.55 14.51 -13.13
CA MET A 483 1.16 14.27 -13.50
C MET A 483 0.42 15.60 -13.60
N CYS A 484 -0.29 15.86 -14.69
CA CYS A 484 -1.00 17.13 -14.88
C CYS A 484 -2.47 16.90 -15.26
N LEU A 485 -3.36 17.73 -14.69
CA LEU A 485 -4.80 17.67 -14.90
C LEU A 485 -5.33 18.92 -15.61
N GLY A 486 -6.13 18.73 -16.65
CA GLY A 486 -6.86 19.79 -17.35
C GLY A 486 -6.07 20.64 -18.36
N ILE A 487 -4.73 20.72 -18.24
CA ILE A 487 -3.87 21.45 -19.19
C ILE A 487 -2.78 20.54 -19.78
N PRO A 488 -2.76 20.33 -21.10
CA PRO A 488 -1.78 19.47 -21.74
C PRO A 488 -0.41 20.15 -21.92
N LEU A 489 0.56 19.36 -22.37
CA LEU A 489 1.92 19.84 -22.65
C LEU A 489 1.95 20.76 -23.88
N GLY A 490 2.81 21.78 -23.87
CA GLY A 490 3.09 22.60 -25.07
C GLY A 490 2.14 23.77 -25.33
N THR A 491 1.35 24.20 -24.34
CA THR A 491 0.33 25.25 -24.49
C THR A 491 0.85 26.70 -24.55
N ALA A 492 2.16 26.92 -24.43
CA ALA A 492 2.79 28.26 -24.39
C ALA A 492 2.69 29.08 -25.70
N GLY A 493 2.09 28.51 -26.76
CA GLY A 493 1.92 29.16 -28.07
C GLY A 493 0.49 29.24 -28.58
N LEU A 494 -0.52 28.95 -27.75
CA LEU A 494 -1.92 29.06 -28.16
C LEU A 494 -2.29 30.52 -28.40
N SER A 495 -2.78 30.82 -29.60
CA SER A 495 -3.39 32.12 -29.89
C SER A 495 -4.87 32.07 -29.56
N PHE A 496 -5.34 33.11 -28.86
CA PHE A 496 -6.76 33.34 -28.58
C PHE A 496 -7.38 34.38 -29.51
N ASP A 497 -6.67 34.82 -30.55
CA ASP A 497 -7.10 35.89 -31.46
C ASP A 497 -8.39 35.53 -32.23
N THR A 498 -8.70 34.25 -32.34
CA THR A 498 -9.92 33.75 -32.99
C THR A 498 -11.13 33.68 -32.04
N LEU A 499 -10.94 33.94 -30.74
CA LEU A 499 -12.02 33.93 -29.75
C LEU A 499 -12.64 35.34 -29.60
N PRO A 500 -13.95 35.44 -29.30
CA PRO A 500 -14.60 36.74 -29.14
C PRO A 500 -14.03 37.56 -27.97
N GLU A 501 -14.16 38.89 -28.01
CA GLU A 501 -13.79 39.81 -26.90
C GLU A 501 -14.47 39.43 -25.56
N GLY A 502 -15.61 38.75 -25.63
CA GLY A 502 -16.33 38.18 -24.50
C GLY A 502 -15.57 37.11 -23.71
N PHE A 503 -14.51 36.53 -24.27
CA PHE A 503 -13.77 35.41 -23.68
C PHE A 503 -13.11 35.81 -22.35
N TYR A 504 -13.32 35.00 -21.32
CA TYR A 504 -12.93 35.34 -19.95
C TYR A 504 -11.44 35.68 -19.78
N ILE A 505 -10.53 34.97 -20.47
CA ILE A 505 -9.08 35.24 -20.39
C ILE A 505 -8.78 36.65 -20.89
N LEU A 506 -9.34 37.06 -22.03
CA LEU A 506 -9.12 38.39 -22.59
C LEU A 506 -9.65 39.48 -21.66
N ARG A 507 -10.78 39.24 -21.00
CA ARG A 507 -11.37 40.19 -20.04
C ARG A 507 -10.57 40.29 -18.75
N TRP A 508 -10.13 39.17 -18.20
CA TRP A 508 -9.36 39.15 -16.95
C TRP A 508 -7.91 39.60 -17.13
N ALA A 509 -7.35 39.45 -18.33
CA ALA A 509 -6.06 40.00 -18.71
C ALA A 509 -6.04 41.55 -18.69
N GLN A 510 -7.18 42.22 -18.88
CA GLN A 510 -7.27 43.68 -18.81
C GLN A 510 -7.18 44.15 -17.34
N PRO A 511 -6.12 44.92 -16.98
CA PRO A 511 -5.98 45.41 -15.61
C PRO A 511 -7.17 46.25 -15.15
N GLY A 512 -7.69 45.98 -13.95
CA GLY A 512 -8.81 46.69 -13.35
C GLY A 512 -10.19 46.22 -13.78
N ARG A 513 -10.33 45.47 -14.89
CA ARG A 513 -11.65 45.02 -15.38
C ARG A 513 -12.23 43.89 -14.53
N ALA A 514 -11.45 42.85 -14.29
CA ALA A 514 -11.85 41.74 -13.42
C ALA A 514 -12.08 42.20 -11.98
N GLU A 515 -11.23 43.10 -11.48
CA GLU A 515 -11.37 43.68 -10.14
C GLU A 515 -12.67 44.49 -10.02
N ALA A 516 -13.02 45.29 -11.04
CA ALA A 516 -14.28 46.02 -11.07
C ALA A 516 -15.48 45.07 -11.17
N ASP A 517 -15.37 43.96 -11.91
CA ASP A 517 -16.44 42.96 -12.02
C ASP A 517 -16.63 42.17 -10.72
N PHE A 518 -15.54 41.67 -10.15
CA PHE A 518 -15.55 40.90 -8.89
C PHE A 518 -16.01 41.80 -7.73
N GLY A 519 -15.56 43.07 -7.71
CA GLY A 519 -15.91 44.04 -6.67
C GLY A 519 -17.38 44.45 -6.61
N LYS A 520 -18.21 44.02 -7.57
CA LYS A 520 -19.69 44.15 -7.49
C LYS A 520 -20.29 43.20 -6.45
N TYR A 521 -19.56 42.16 -6.06
CA TYR A 521 -20.07 41.04 -5.28
C TYR A 521 -19.14 40.72 -4.10
N ASP A 522 -19.66 40.00 -3.09
CA ASP A 522 -18.80 39.43 -2.04
C ASP A 522 -17.95 38.26 -2.57
N VAL A 523 -16.87 37.92 -1.86
CA VAL A 523 -15.92 36.88 -2.27
C VAL A 523 -16.61 35.54 -2.47
N LYS A 524 -17.53 35.18 -1.57
CA LYS A 524 -18.29 33.91 -1.65
C LYS A 524 -19.08 33.83 -2.96
N ARG A 525 -19.72 34.93 -3.37
CA ARG A 525 -20.46 35.03 -4.63
C ARG A 525 -19.54 34.92 -5.84
N VAL A 526 -18.36 35.53 -5.81
CA VAL A 526 -17.35 35.42 -6.89
C VAL A 526 -16.89 33.97 -7.04
N VAL A 527 -16.44 33.33 -5.96
CA VAL A 527 -15.98 31.92 -5.97
C VAL A 527 -17.11 30.99 -6.47
N ARG A 528 -18.33 31.18 -5.96
CA ARG A 528 -19.52 30.43 -6.41
C ARG A 528 -19.71 30.53 -7.91
N THR A 529 -19.68 31.74 -8.45
CA THR A 529 -19.90 31.97 -9.88
C THR A 529 -18.81 31.33 -10.72
N ILE A 530 -17.54 31.39 -10.31
CA ILE A 530 -16.44 30.75 -11.03
C ILE A 530 -16.60 29.21 -11.00
N TYR A 531 -16.83 28.59 -9.84
CA TYR A 531 -17.04 27.14 -9.78
C TYR A 531 -18.22 26.67 -10.64
N ILE A 532 -19.31 27.44 -10.68
CA ILE A 532 -20.46 27.15 -11.56
C ILE A 532 -20.07 27.23 -13.03
N LEU A 533 -19.42 28.32 -13.46
CA LEU A 533 -19.11 28.55 -14.87
C LEU A 533 -18.10 27.54 -15.42
N PHE A 534 -17.07 27.25 -14.63
CA PHE A 534 -15.93 26.45 -15.06
C PHE A 534 -16.15 24.94 -14.85
N SER A 535 -17.24 24.55 -14.19
CA SER A 535 -17.73 23.16 -14.20
C SER A 535 -18.59 22.81 -15.42
N ARG A 536 -18.90 23.80 -16.27
CA ARG A 536 -19.64 23.58 -17.51
C ARG A 536 -18.69 23.19 -18.65
N SER A 537 -19.25 22.61 -19.70
CA SER A 537 -18.48 22.27 -20.91
C SER A 537 -18.34 23.45 -21.87
N GLU A 538 -19.13 24.52 -21.73
CA GLU A 538 -19.03 25.71 -22.56
C GLU A 538 -17.90 26.64 -22.10
N ILE A 539 -17.20 27.25 -23.07
CA ILE A 539 -16.25 28.31 -22.77
C ILE A 539 -17.03 29.53 -22.23
N PRO A 540 -16.67 30.10 -21.07
CA PRO A 540 -17.30 31.31 -20.57
C PRO A 540 -17.01 32.50 -21.50
N ILE A 541 -18.03 32.99 -22.19
CA ILE A 541 -17.97 34.12 -23.12
C ILE A 541 -19.12 35.09 -22.80
N ALA A 542 -18.79 36.29 -22.33
CA ALA A 542 -19.75 37.35 -22.05
C ALA A 542 -20.16 38.13 -23.30
N LYS A 543 -21.42 38.57 -23.34
CA LYS A 543 -21.92 39.46 -24.40
C LYS A 543 -21.37 40.89 -24.24
N GLU A 544 -21.56 41.74 -25.25
CA GLU A 544 -21.06 43.12 -25.28
C GLU A 544 -21.47 43.95 -24.05
N ASN A 545 -22.71 43.79 -23.56
CA ASN A 545 -23.26 44.53 -22.41
C ASN A 545 -23.29 43.72 -21.10
N GLN A 546 -22.42 42.72 -20.97
CA GLN A 546 -22.39 41.78 -19.85
C GLN A 546 -20.94 41.56 -19.41
N GLU A 547 -20.66 41.32 -18.13
CA GLU A 547 -19.35 40.84 -17.64
C GLU A 547 -19.39 39.36 -17.24
N ILE A 548 -18.23 38.75 -16.91
CA ILE A 548 -18.14 37.30 -16.66
C ILE A 548 -18.98 36.89 -15.44
N MET A 549 -18.98 37.70 -14.37
CA MET A 549 -19.78 37.41 -13.18
C MET A 549 -21.30 37.46 -13.44
N ASP A 550 -21.74 38.17 -14.48
CA ASP A 550 -23.15 38.30 -14.85
C ASP A 550 -23.68 37.07 -15.61
N LEU A 551 -22.83 36.09 -15.96
CA LEU A 551 -23.22 34.86 -16.67
C LEU A 551 -23.98 33.85 -15.77
N THR A 552 -24.07 34.13 -14.48
CA THR A 552 -24.80 33.32 -13.49
C THR A 552 -25.61 34.21 -12.56
N ASP A 553 -26.68 33.69 -11.99
CA ASP A 553 -27.44 34.33 -10.92
C ASP A 553 -27.44 33.44 -9.65
N LEU A 554 -28.08 33.88 -8.58
CA LEU A 554 -28.19 33.11 -7.32
C LEU A 554 -29.11 31.89 -7.45
N SER A 555 -29.98 31.85 -8.47
CA SER A 555 -30.87 30.72 -8.73
C SER A 555 -30.13 29.54 -9.37
N THR A 556 -28.94 29.78 -9.92
CA THR A 556 -28.11 28.73 -10.49
C THR A 556 -27.53 27.85 -9.37
N PRO A 557 -27.79 26.53 -9.38
CA PRO A 557 -27.28 25.63 -8.34
C PRO A 557 -25.77 25.47 -8.45
N LEU A 558 -25.12 25.14 -7.33
CA LEU A 558 -23.73 24.67 -7.31
C LEU A 558 -23.61 23.33 -8.07
N PRO A 559 -22.43 23.00 -8.59
CA PRO A 559 -22.13 21.64 -9.04
C PRO A 559 -22.44 20.63 -7.93
N GLU A 560 -22.98 19.45 -8.29
CA GLU A 560 -23.46 18.46 -7.31
C GLU A 560 -22.37 17.96 -6.34
N TRP A 561 -21.11 17.96 -6.78
CA TRP A 561 -19.94 17.55 -6.01
C TRP A 561 -19.32 18.67 -5.16
N PHE A 562 -19.79 19.92 -5.31
CA PHE A 562 -19.23 21.09 -4.63
C PHE A 562 -20.21 21.63 -3.59
N SER A 563 -19.94 21.34 -2.32
CA SER A 563 -20.85 21.66 -1.22
C SER A 563 -20.82 23.14 -0.82
N GLU A 564 -21.83 23.59 -0.06
CA GLU A 564 -21.80 24.92 0.57
C GLU A 564 -20.68 25.04 1.62
N GLU A 565 -20.27 23.93 2.24
CA GLU A 565 -19.14 23.88 3.17
C GLU A 565 -17.82 24.11 2.44
N ASP A 566 -17.60 23.43 1.30
CA ASP A 566 -16.44 23.67 0.46
C ASP A 566 -16.40 25.14 -0.01
N LEU A 567 -17.54 25.66 -0.47
CA LEU A 567 -17.65 27.06 -0.86
C LEU A 567 -17.27 28.01 0.28
N ASN A 568 -17.67 27.72 1.53
CA ASN A 568 -17.28 28.53 2.70
C ASN A 568 -15.78 28.48 2.98
N VAL A 569 -15.14 27.31 2.81
CA VAL A 569 -13.70 27.17 2.97
C VAL A 569 -12.97 28.00 1.92
N TYR A 570 -13.30 27.84 0.64
CA TYR A 570 -12.70 28.64 -0.43
C TYR A 570 -12.95 30.13 -0.24
N SER A 571 -14.17 30.54 0.11
CA SER A 571 -14.47 31.96 0.30
C SER A 571 -13.66 32.56 1.45
N SER A 572 -13.51 31.84 2.57
CA SER A 572 -12.72 32.30 3.72
C SER A 572 -11.23 32.47 3.35
N LEU A 573 -10.68 31.53 2.58
CA LEU A 573 -9.29 31.60 2.12
C LEU A 573 -9.06 32.74 1.13
N TYR A 574 -10.01 32.98 0.21
CA TYR A 574 -9.95 34.13 -0.70
C TYR A 574 -10.32 35.47 -0.05
N GLU A 575 -11.04 35.50 1.06
CA GLU A 575 -11.22 36.70 1.86
C GLU A 575 -9.89 37.18 2.47
N ASN A 576 -9.01 36.23 2.81
CA ASN A 576 -7.66 36.54 3.27
C ASN A 576 -6.77 37.06 2.11
N SER A 577 -6.69 36.30 1.01
CA SER A 577 -5.73 36.61 -0.05
C SER A 577 -6.23 37.64 -1.06
N GLY A 578 -7.54 37.77 -1.27
CA GLY A 578 -8.12 38.48 -2.41
C GLY A 578 -7.74 37.88 -3.77
N PHE A 579 -8.00 38.62 -4.85
CA PHE A 579 -7.84 38.16 -6.23
C PHE A 579 -6.74 38.88 -7.05
N ARG A 580 -6.01 39.85 -6.47
CA ARG A 580 -5.01 40.64 -7.22
C ARG A 580 -3.91 39.76 -7.83
N TYR A 581 -3.21 39.01 -6.98
CA TYR A 581 -2.19 38.07 -7.44
C TYR A 581 -2.80 36.89 -8.23
N PRO A 582 -3.93 36.30 -7.80
CA PRO A 582 -4.63 35.27 -8.57
C PRO A 582 -5.08 35.66 -9.99
N LEU A 583 -5.31 36.95 -10.25
CA LEU A 583 -5.58 37.46 -11.60
C LEU A 583 -4.30 37.76 -12.38
N GLN A 584 -3.25 38.22 -11.69
CA GLN A 584 -1.96 38.51 -12.31
C GLN A 584 -1.34 37.26 -12.95
N MET A 585 -1.23 36.17 -12.20
CA MET A 585 -0.41 35.05 -12.62
C MET A 585 -0.93 34.32 -13.87
N PRO A 586 -2.12 33.71 -13.83
CA PRO A 586 -2.65 32.96 -14.97
C PRO A 586 -3.10 33.83 -16.15
N TYR A 587 -3.35 35.13 -15.99
CA TYR A 587 -3.95 35.92 -17.08
C TYR A 587 -3.09 37.08 -17.60
N ARG A 588 -2.24 37.67 -16.75
CA ARG A 588 -1.48 38.88 -17.11
C ARG A 588 0.00 38.60 -17.32
N SER A 589 0.56 37.59 -16.66
CA SER A 589 2.00 37.27 -16.75
C SER A 589 2.35 36.10 -17.68
N LEU A 590 1.37 35.25 -18.07
CA LEU A 590 1.66 34.04 -18.86
C LEU A 590 2.33 34.29 -20.21
N HIS A 591 2.14 35.48 -20.81
CA HIS A 591 2.84 35.85 -22.05
C HIS A 591 4.37 35.93 -21.88
N GLN A 592 4.87 35.97 -20.64
CA GLN A 592 6.30 35.94 -20.29
C GLN A 592 6.85 34.51 -20.22
N ARG A 593 5.97 33.49 -20.14
CA ARG A 593 6.37 32.08 -20.11
C ARG A 593 7.07 31.72 -21.42
N LYS A 594 8.27 31.18 -21.31
CA LYS A 594 9.06 30.75 -22.48
C LYS A 594 8.47 29.47 -23.08
N PRO A 595 8.40 29.35 -24.43
CA PRO A 595 8.05 28.08 -25.07
C PRO A 595 9.03 26.98 -24.68
N ILE A 596 8.53 25.73 -24.63
CA ILE A 596 9.32 24.54 -24.27
C ILE A 596 10.47 24.28 -25.28
N GLY A 597 10.35 24.75 -26.52
CA GLY A 597 11.37 24.56 -27.56
C GLY A 597 11.62 23.07 -27.82
N ASP A 598 12.86 22.67 -28.12
CA ASP A 598 13.24 21.26 -28.37
C ASP A 598 13.55 20.46 -27.09
N ALA A 599 13.20 20.98 -25.91
CA ALA A 599 13.50 20.34 -24.63
C ALA A 599 12.76 18.99 -24.49
N LYS A 600 13.40 18.04 -23.79
CA LYS A 600 12.88 16.69 -23.55
C LYS A 600 12.78 16.39 -22.07
N PHE A 601 11.68 15.77 -21.67
CA PHE A 601 11.50 15.28 -20.31
C PHE A 601 12.40 14.08 -20.05
N GLN A 602 13.12 14.12 -18.94
CA GLN A 602 13.94 13.01 -18.44
C GLN A 602 13.19 12.15 -17.42
N VAL A 603 11.94 12.50 -17.14
CA VAL A 603 11.08 11.92 -16.11
C VAL A 603 9.76 11.49 -16.76
N PRO A 604 9.03 10.52 -16.20
CA PRO A 604 7.73 10.13 -16.71
C PRO A 604 6.73 11.29 -16.63
N VAL A 605 5.88 11.39 -17.66
CA VAL A 605 4.85 12.43 -17.79
C VAL A 605 3.49 11.78 -17.99
N PHE A 606 2.51 12.16 -17.18
CA PHE A 606 1.14 11.67 -17.26
C PHE A 606 0.13 12.82 -17.33
N ILE A 607 -0.73 12.82 -18.35
CA ILE A 607 -1.78 13.82 -18.52
C ILE A 607 -3.15 13.19 -18.28
N VAL A 608 -3.98 13.84 -17.47
CA VAL A 608 -5.37 13.48 -17.24
C VAL A 608 -6.29 14.62 -17.67
N MET A 609 -7.29 14.32 -18.49
CA MET A 609 -8.24 15.31 -19.00
C MET A 609 -9.67 14.83 -18.78
N GLY A 610 -10.58 15.73 -18.38
CA GLY A 610 -12.01 15.42 -18.41
C GLY A 610 -12.57 15.54 -19.83
N GLU A 611 -13.34 14.56 -20.32
CA GLU A 611 -13.92 14.62 -21.69
C GLU A 611 -14.84 15.83 -21.91
N LYS A 612 -15.41 16.38 -20.83
CA LYS A 612 -16.30 17.53 -20.80
C LYS A 612 -15.61 18.82 -20.40
N ASP A 613 -14.29 18.81 -20.21
CA ASP A 613 -13.51 20.01 -19.92
C ASP A 613 -13.60 21.00 -21.10
N TYR A 614 -13.97 22.24 -20.81
CA TYR A 614 -14.09 23.30 -21.82
C TYR A 614 -12.74 23.64 -22.46
N VAL A 615 -11.61 23.31 -21.81
CA VAL A 615 -10.25 23.54 -22.33
C VAL A 615 -10.04 22.82 -23.67
N PHE A 616 -10.69 21.67 -23.91
CA PHE A 616 -10.64 21.00 -25.22
C PHE A 616 -11.08 21.89 -26.38
N LYS A 617 -11.95 22.87 -26.10
CA LYS A 617 -12.51 23.78 -27.10
C LYS A 617 -11.60 24.97 -27.39
N PHE A 618 -10.46 25.09 -26.71
CA PHE A 618 -9.48 26.12 -27.02
C PHE A 618 -8.80 25.82 -28.35
N PRO A 619 -8.59 26.84 -29.22
CA PRO A 619 -7.97 26.64 -30.53
C PRO A 619 -6.62 25.94 -30.41
N GLY A 620 -6.47 24.78 -31.05
CA GLY A 620 -5.20 24.02 -31.11
C GLY A 620 -5.02 22.93 -30.05
N ILE A 621 -5.78 22.92 -28.94
CA ILE A 621 -5.65 21.91 -27.88
C ILE A 621 -6.01 20.52 -28.38
N GLU A 622 -7.19 20.36 -29.00
CA GLU A 622 -7.64 19.05 -29.48
C GLU A 622 -6.69 18.46 -30.53
N SER A 623 -6.11 19.30 -31.40
CA SER A 623 -5.11 18.87 -32.38
C SER A 623 -3.84 18.38 -31.69
N ALA A 624 -3.28 19.19 -30.77
CA ALA A 624 -2.05 18.85 -30.06
C ALA A 624 -2.17 17.53 -29.28
N MET A 625 -3.37 17.24 -28.75
CA MET A 625 -3.69 16.00 -28.04
C MET A 625 -3.77 14.76 -28.95
N LYS A 626 -3.85 14.93 -30.27
CA LYS A 626 -4.10 13.85 -31.25
C LYS A 626 -3.00 13.70 -32.30
N ASP A 627 -2.16 14.71 -32.52
CA ASP A 627 -1.24 14.79 -33.65
C ASP A 627 0.19 14.26 -33.35
N GLY A 628 0.41 13.72 -32.15
CA GLY A 628 1.68 13.12 -31.76
C GLY A 628 2.78 14.14 -31.43
N THR A 629 2.44 15.42 -31.28
CA THR A 629 3.42 16.49 -31.03
C THR A 629 4.04 16.43 -29.63
N MET A 630 3.28 15.99 -28.62
CA MET A 630 3.75 15.91 -27.24
C MET A 630 4.79 14.81 -27.03
N GLU A 631 4.67 13.71 -27.76
CA GLU A 631 5.55 12.54 -27.76
C GLU A 631 6.98 12.91 -28.19
N LYS A 632 7.16 13.99 -28.94
CA LYS A 632 8.49 14.53 -29.29
C LYS A 632 9.26 15.03 -28.07
N HIS A 633 8.54 15.59 -27.10
CA HIS A 633 9.10 16.12 -25.85
C HIS A 633 9.13 15.06 -24.74
N ALA A 634 8.13 14.17 -24.70
CA ALA A 634 8.02 13.11 -23.71
C ALA A 634 7.68 11.77 -24.40
N PRO A 635 8.69 10.97 -24.80
CA PRO A 635 8.48 9.75 -25.59
C PRO A 635 7.60 8.68 -24.92
N ASN A 636 7.55 8.68 -23.58
CA ASN A 636 6.77 7.73 -22.77
C ASN A 636 5.58 8.42 -22.08
N ILE A 637 5.01 9.46 -22.71
CA ILE A 637 3.86 10.17 -22.15
C ILE A 637 2.64 9.26 -22.08
N LYS A 638 1.96 9.27 -20.93
CA LYS A 638 0.65 8.63 -20.76
C LYS A 638 -0.42 9.73 -20.82
N ILE A 639 -1.53 9.45 -21.47
CA ILE A 639 -2.68 10.36 -21.55
C ILE A 639 -3.94 9.56 -21.21
N THR A 640 -4.77 10.08 -20.31
CA THR A 640 -6.04 9.43 -19.92
C THR A 640 -7.16 10.47 -19.91
N TYR A 641 -8.33 10.02 -20.35
CA TYR A 641 -9.55 10.82 -20.39
C TYR A 641 -10.54 10.28 -19.36
N ILE A 642 -11.10 11.16 -18.53
CA ILE A 642 -12.14 10.82 -17.55
C ILE A 642 -13.50 11.08 -18.21
N PRO A 643 -14.31 10.03 -18.47
CA PRO A 643 -15.66 10.19 -19.01
C PRO A 643 -16.49 11.10 -18.11
N GLU A 644 -17.27 12.00 -18.72
CA GLU A 644 -18.08 13.00 -18.01
C GLU A 644 -17.29 14.00 -17.12
N GLY A 645 -15.96 13.91 -17.09
CA GLY A 645 -15.05 14.81 -16.38
C GLY A 645 -15.13 16.23 -16.91
N GLY A 646 -15.44 17.19 -16.03
CA GLY A 646 -15.31 18.62 -16.28
C GLY A 646 -13.89 19.13 -16.00
N HIS A 647 -13.76 20.43 -15.70
CA HIS A 647 -12.45 21.04 -15.47
C HIS A 647 -11.82 20.70 -14.11
N PHE A 648 -12.65 20.48 -13.08
CA PHE A 648 -12.23 20.19 -11.71
C PHE A 648 -12.28 18.69 -11.40
N VAL A 649 -11.74 17.85 -12.29
CA VAL A 649 -11.85 16.38 -12.18
C VAL A 649 -11.35 15.81 -10.85
N GLN A 650 -10.36 16.46 -10.21
CA GLN A 650 -9.81 16.01 -8.93
C GLN A 650 -10.77 16.22 -7.75
N GLU A 651 -11.73 17.15 -7.88
CA GLU A 651 -12.80 17.37 -6.90
C GLU A 651 -14.11 16.71 -7.33
N GLN A 652 -14.38 16.64 -8.64
CA GLN A 652 -15.58 15.98 -9.18
C GLN A 652 -15.52 14.46 -9.08
N PHE A 653 -14.36 13.86 -9.33
CA PHE A 653 -14.12 12.42 -9.33
C PHE A 653 -12.86 12.09 -8.51
N PRO A 654 -12.84 12.43 -7.21
CA PRO A 654 -11.63 12.37 -6.39
C PRO A 654 -11.04 10.96 -6.33
N ASP A 655 -11.88 9.94 -6.14
CA ASP A 655 -11.43 8.55 -6.04
C ASP A 655 -10.79 8.07 -7.35
N TYR A 656 -11.35 8.47 -8.50
CA TYR A 656 -10.82 8.05 -9.79
C TYR A 656 -9.49 8.76 -10.10
N VAL A 657 -9.38 10.05 -9.76
CA VAL A 657 -8.10 10.77 -9.86
C VAL A 657 -7.06 10.20 -8.90
N ASN A 658 -7.46 9.82 -7.68
CA ASN A 658 -6.59 9.14 -6.72
C ASN A 658 -6.06 7.83 -7.29
N GLU A 659 -6.90 7.03 -7.94
CA GLU A 659 -6.49 5.81 -8.63
C GLU A 659 -5.47 6.09 -9.74
N LEU A 660 -5.73 7.06 -10.61
CA LEU A 660 -4.78 7.40 -11.67
C LEU A 660 -3.43 7.87 -11.09
N LEU A 661 -3.47 8.69 -10.04
CA LEU A 661 -2.29 9.21 -9.36
C LEU A 661 -1.48 8.09 -8.69
N LEU A 662 -2.11 7.27 -7.86
CA LEU A 662 -1.43 6.19 -7.14
C LEU A 662 -0.86 5.14 -8.10
N GLY A 663 -1.53 4.88 -9.23
CA GLY A 663 -1.01 4.01 -10.28
C GLY A 663 0.26 4.58 -10.90
N PHE A 664 0.25 5.88 -11.21
CA PHE A 664 1.44 6.58 -11.72
C PHE A 664 2.61 6.56 -10.72
N LEU A 665 2.34 6.76 -9.44
CA LEU A 665 3.38 6.67 -8.39
C LEU A 665 3.96 5.26 -8.28
N LYS A 666 3.11 4.22 -8.35
CA LYS A 666 3.51 2.80 -8.27
C LYS A 666 4.28 2.31 -9.49
N ASP A 667 3.93 2.77 -10.69
CA ASP A 667 4.62 2.43 -11.95
C ASP A 667 6.02 3.07 -12.01
N HIS A 668 6.27 4.08 -11.18
CA HIS A 668 7.52 4.83 -11.13
C HIS A 668 8.08 4.87 -9.71
N PRO A 669 8.23 3.72 -9.03
CA PRO A 669 8.56 3.71 -7.61
C PRO A 669 9.83 4.52 -7.40
N VAL A 670 9.73 5.56 -6.57
CA VAL A 670 10.95 6.19 -6.07
C VAL A 670 11.55 5.15 -5.17
N VAL A 671 12.80 4.77 -5.43
CA VAL A 671 13.57 3.98 -4.47
C VAL A 671 13.76 4.88 -3.27
N VAL A 672 12.80 4.83 -2.36
CA VAL A 672 12.88 5.40 -1.03
C VAL A 672 13.25 4.24 -0.13
N LEU A 673 14.53 4.17 0.23
CA LEU A 673 14.91 3.40 1.40
C LEU A 673 14.26 4.12 2.57
N LEU A 674 13.17 3.55 3.05
CA LEU A 674 12.72 3.85 4.37
C LEU A 674 13.57 3.09 5.37
N VAL A 675 14.67 3.72 5.82
CA VAL A 675 15.32 3.32 7.06
C VAL A 675 14.55 4.00 8.20
N LEU A 676 13.48 3.35 8.68
CA LEU A 676 12.87 3.69 9.96
C LEU A 676 13.69 3.01 11.07
N LEU A 677 14.74 3.66 11.54
CA LEU A 677 15.40 3.31 12.81
C LEU A 677 15.08 4.39 13.85
N ALA A 678 13.92 4.26 14.50
CA ALA A 678 13.80 4.76 15.86
C ALA A 678 14.60 3.80 16.78
N ILE A 679 15.86 4.12 17.02
CA ILE A 679 16.61 3.58 18.15
C ILE A 679 16.55 4.64 19.24
N ARG A 680 15.81 4.38 20.32
CA ARG A 680 16.17 4.95 21.62
C ARG A 680 17.45 4.23 22.06
N PRO A 681 18.55 4.95 22.34
CA PRO A 681 19.80 4.33 22.73
C PRO A 681 19.74 3.93 24.20
N GLU A 682 19.35 2.69 24.50
CA GLU A 682 19.58 2.07 25.81
C GLU A 682 19.86 0.57 25.65
N ALA A 683 21.14 0.20 25.52
CA ALA A 683 21.75 -1.09 25.91
C ALA A 683 23.27 -1.03 25.63
N MET A 684 24.10 -1.46 26.57
CA MET A 684 25.34 -0.77 26.95
C MET A 684 26.64 -1.48 26.50
N ALA A 685 27.38 -0.84 25.60
CA ALA A 685 28.81 -0.58 25.90
C ALA A 685 28.85 0.55 26.94
N THR A 686 29.89 0.64 27.80
CA THR A 686 29.91 1.60 28.92
C THR A 686 29.40 2.98 28.48
N ALA A 687 28.46 3.58 29.23
CA ALA A 687 27.71 4.77 28.78
C ALA A 687 28.60 5.95 28.34
N GLU A 688 29.85 6.00 28.82
CA GLU A 688 30.87 6.99 28.40
C GLU A 688 31.44 6.75 26.99
N GLN A 689 31.48 5.50 26.50
CA GLN A 689 31.99 5.15 25.16
C GLN A 689 30.94 5.38 24.07
N GLN A 690 29.67 5.06 24.32
CA GLN A 690 28.57 5.33 23.37
C GLN A 690 28.34 6.83 23.16
N GLN A 691 28.57 7.68 24.17
CA GLN A 691 28.48 9.14 24.02
C GLN A 691 29.47 9.73 22.99
N GLN A 692 30.51 8.99 22.62
CA GLN A 692 31.51 9.44 21.65
C GLN A 692 31.14 9.07 20.19
N ILE A 693 30.12 8.24 20.00
CA ILE A 693 29.60 7.85 18.69
C ILE A 693 28.33 8.65 18.43
N GLU A 694 28.41 9.55 17.46
CA GLU A 694 27.28 10.34 16.98
C GLU A 694 26.53 9.55 15.90
N HIS A 695 25.20 9.57 15.96
CA HIS A 695 24.34 8.91 14.98
C HIS A 695 23.69 9.97 14.09
N VAL A 696 24.07 9.99 12.82
CA VAL A 696 23.56 10.95 11.83
C VAL A 696 22.76 10.23 10.76
N HIS A 697 21.77 10.92 10.19
CA HIS A 697 20.92 10.41 9.13
C HIS A 697 21.19 11.22 7.87
N LEU A 698 21.72 10.57 6.83
CA LEU A 698 22.13 11.24 5.60
C LEU A 698 21.17 10.91 4.46
N PRO A 699 20.60 11.91 3.77
CA PRO A 699 19.89 11.67 2.53
C PRO A 699 20.90 11.36 1.41
N VAL A 700 20.94 10.11 0.95
CA VAL A 700 21.84 9.63 -0.10
C VAL A 700 21.00 8.97 -1.19
N ARG A 701 21.01 9.55 -2.40
CA ARG A 701 20.38 8.95 -3.60
C ARG A 701 18.90 8.50 -3.43
N GLY A 702 18.14 9.21 -2.57
CA GLY A 702 16.73 8.89 -2.27
C GLY A 702 16.53 8.01 -1.04
N LEU A 703 17.63 7.55 -0.43
CA LEU A 703 17.69 6.76 0.79
C LEU A 703 18.03 7.68 1.97
N THR A 704 17.51 7.40 3.17
CA THR A 704 18.06 8.00 4.40
C THR A 704 18.95 6.97 5.07
N LEU A 705 20.27 7.15 5.01
CA LEU A 705 21.23 6.21 5.58
C LEU A 705 21.52 6.58 7.03
N HIS A 706 21.48 5.58 7.90
CA HIS A 706 21.92 5.73 9.28
C HIS A 706 23.43 5.53 9.35
N VAL A 707 24.13 6.59 9.73
CA VAL A 707 25.60 6.62 9.81
C VAL A 707 25.99 6.84 11.26
N ALA A 708 26.68 5.85 11.82
CA ALA A 708 27.36 6.03 13.09
C ALA A 708 28.74 6.66 12.79
N GLN A 709 29.07 7.76 13.44
CA GLN A 709 30.34 8.47 13.25
C GLN A 709 31.04 8.80 14.57
N ALA A 710 32.37 8.88 14.55
CA ALA A 710 33.16 9.26 15.71
C ALA A 710 34.40 10.06 15.31
N GLY A 711 34.83 10.98 16.18
CA GLY A 711 36.03 11.80 15.98
C GLY A 711 35.84 13.02 15.07
N LYS A 712 36.85 13.90 15.02
CA LYS A 712 36.81 15.18 14.29
C LYS A 712 37.49 15.17 12.92
N GLY A 713 38.24 14.12 12.60
CA GLY A 713 38.86 13.96 11.27
C GLY A 713 40.08 14.83 10.99
N GLU A 714 40.86 15.20 12.02
CA GLU A 714 42.06 16.04 11.86
C GLU A 714 43.14 15.39 10.98
N LEU A 715 43.18 14.05 10.95
CA LEU A 715 44.12 13.26 10.15
C LEU A 715 43.52 12.62 8.89
N GLY A 716 42.22 12.77 8.67
CA GLY A 716 41.48 12.17 7.56
C GLY A 716 40.27 11.33 8.00
N THR A 717 39.62 10.67 7.04
CA THR A 717 38.39 9.90 7.24
C THR A 717 38.60 8.41 6.94
N VAL A 718 38.01 7.56 7.77
CA VAL A 718 37.93 6.11 7.63
C VAL A 718 36.46 5.70 7.55
N VAL A 719 36.08 4.98 6.50
CA VAL A 719 34.75 4.41 6.33
C VAL A 719 34.79 2.92 6.61
N PHE A 720 33.92 2.46 7.50
CA PHE A 720 33.73 1.08 7.89
C PHE A 720 32.54 0.47 7.15
N LEU A 721 32.77 -0.61 6.39
CA LEU A 721 31.72 -1.30 5.64
C LEU A 721 31.51 -2.70 6.20
N HIS A 722 30.30 -3.00 6.68
CA HIS A 722 29.97 -4.30 7.26
C HIS A 722 29.38 -5.28 6.22
N GLY A 723 29.40 -6.57 6.56
CA GLY A 723 28.74 -7.65 5.81
C GLY A 723 27.44 -8.10 6.50
N PHE A 724 27.03 -9.35 6.26
CA PHE A 724 25.90 -10.00 6.94
C PHE A 724 26.41 -11.16 7.82
N PRO A 725 26.04 -11.25 9.11
CA PRO A 725 24.98 -10.53 9.84
C PRO A 725 25.45 -9.26 10.57
N GLU A 726 26.59 -8.70 10.19
CA GLU A 726 27.11 -7.50 10.84
C GLU A 726 26.26 -6.25 10.61
N ILE A 727 26.46 -5.27 11.48
CA ILE A 727 25.85 -3.92 11.46
C ILE A 727 26.89 -2.92 11.97
N TRP A 728 26.56 -1.62 12.02
CA TRP A 728 27.47 -0.59 12.56
C TRP A 728 28.06 -0.95 13.94
N TYR A 729 27.29 -1.65 14.79
CA TYR A 729 27.70 -2.04 16.16
C TYR A 729 28.90 -2.99 16.16
N SER A 730 29.10 -3.78 15.09
CA SER A 730 30.26 -4.66 14.93
C SER A 730 31.59 -3.90 14.89
N TRP A 731 31.56 -2.60 14.57
CA TRP A 731 32.73 -1.74 14.43
C TRP A 731 33.02 -0.86 15.65
N ARG A 732 32.25 -0.98 16.74
CA ARG A 732 32.35 -0.10 17.92
C ARG A 732 33.77 0.05 18.47
N HIS A 733 34.52 -1.06 18.52
CA HIS A 733 35.91 -1.07 19.01
C HIS A 733 36.86 -0.32 18.07
N GLN A 734 36.71 -0.51 16.76
CA GLN A 734 37.55 0.10 15.73
C GLN A 734 37.24 1.60 15.57
N MET A 735 35.96 1.99 15.61
CA MET A 735 35.53 3.39 15.49
C MET A 735 36.11 4.24 16.63
N LEU A 736 36.08 3.73 17.86
CA LEU A 736 36.63 4.43 19.03
C LEU A 736 38.16 4.54 18.96
N ALA A 737 38.86 3.49 18.53
CA ALA A 737 40.32 3.50 18.37
C ALA A 737 40.79 4.51 17.31
N VAL A 738 40.11 4.57 16.17
CA VAL A 738 40.40 5.50 15.06
C VAL A 738 40.07 6.94 15.44
N ALA A 739 38.94 7.17 16.12
CA ALA A 739 38.57 8.49 16.63
C ALA A 739 39.58 9.01 17.66
N ALA A 740 40.03 8.15 18.59
CA ALA A 740 41.06 8.49 19.56
C ALA A 740 42.41 8.82 18.91
N ALA A 741 42.70 8.23 17.74
CA ALA A 741 43.89 8.53 16.96
C ALA A 741 43.80 9.83 16.14
N GLY A 742 42.65 10.52 16.12
CA GLY A 742 42.45 11.81 15.44
C GLY A 742 41.80 11.74 14.05
N TYR A 743 41.34 10.57 13.63
CA TYR A 743 40.59 10.37 12.38
C TYR A 743 39.07 10.50 12.60
N ARG A 744 38.30 10.64 11.52
CA ARG A 744 36.83 10.54 11.53
C ARG A 744 36.42 9.16 11.05
N ALA A 745 35.62 8.44 11.83
CA ALA A 745 35.04 7.16 11.45
C ALA A 745 33.59 7.32 10.98
N ALA A 746 33.13 6.53 10.01
CA ALA A 746 31.72 6.43 9.58
C ALA A 746 31.38 4.97 9.21
N ALA A 747 30.15 4.49 9.44
CA ALA A 747 29.75 3.09 9.12
C ALA A 747 28.46 3.00 8.29
N GLU A 748 28.45 2.25 7.16
CA GLU A 748 27.32 2.22 6.19
C GLU A 748 27.18 0.91 5.35
N TYR A 749 25.97 0.64 4.79
CA TYR A 749 25.70 -0.36 3.71
C TYR A 749 24.34 -0.16 2.97
N ASP A 750 24.35 0.06 1.63
CA ASP A 750 23.46 -0.47 0.55
C ASP A 750 23.78 0.20 -0.84
N ASP A 751 23.45 -0.47 -1.96
CA ASP A 751 23.77 -0.22 -3.41
C ASP A 751 25.08 0.54 -3.81
N LEU A 752 26.18 -0.17 -3.63
CA LEU A 752 27.24 0.33 -2.75
C LEU A 752 28.35 1.19 -3.36
N ILE A 753 28.63 1.14 -4.67
CA ILE A 753 29.77 1.91 -5.21
C ILE A 753 29.39 3.38 -5.39
N GLU A 754 28.28 3.63 -6.08
CA GLU A 754 27.78 4.99 -6.32
C GLU A 754 27.13 5.58 -5.06
N ASP A 755 26.55 4.74 -4.19
CA ASP A 755 26.09 5.18 -2.87
C ASP A 755 27.28 5.55 -1.98
N LEU A 756 28.35 4.74 -1.93
CA LEU A 756 29.57 5.13 -1.19
C LEU A 756 30.18 6.42 -1.72
N LEU A 757 30.12 6.67 -3.03
CA LEU A 757 30.56 7.95 -3.60
C LEU A 757 29.68 9.11 -3.10
N ALA A 758 28.36 8.94 -3.14
CA ALA A 758 27.39 9.93 -2.70
C ALA A 758 27.40 10.16 -1.18
N ILE A 759 27.72 9.13 -0.40
CA ILE A 759 27.97 9.19 1.05
C ILE A 759 29.17 10.08 1.33
N LEU A 760 30.29 9.82 0.65
CA LEU A 760 31.49 10.64 0.80
C LEU A 760 31.21 12.09 0.42
N ASP A 761 30.41 12.32 -0.63
CA ASP A 761 29.98 13.66 -1.03
C ASP A 761 29.08 14.33 0.03
N ALA A 762 28.10 13.61 0.58
CA ALA A 762 27.20 14.09 1.63
C ALA A 762 27.94 14.42 2.93
N LEU A 763 28.99 13.66 3.25
CA LEU A 763 29.86 13.88 4.40
C LEU A 763 30.93 14.96 4.17
N ALA A 764 30.99 15.52 2.96
CA ALA A 764 32.03 16.44 2.48
C ALA A 764 33.45 15.84 2.63
N VAL A 765 33.58 14.54 2.38
CA VAL A 765 34.81 13.77 2.46
C VAL A 765 35.40 13.59 1.05
N PRO A 766 36.51 14.27 0.73
CA PRO A 766 37.11 14.17 -0.61
C PRO A 766 37.75 12.80 -0.85
N LYS A 767 38.35 12.19 0.17
CA LYS A 767 39.04 10.90 0.10
C LYS A 767 38.96 10.19 1.44
N ALA A 768 38.81 8.86 1.43
CA ALA A 768 38.73 8.08 2.66
C ALA A 768 39.53 6.77 2.59
N PHE A 769 39.97 6.27 3.75
CA PHE A 769 40.34 4.87 3.92
C PHE A 769 39.08 4.02 4.01
N LEU A 770 39.09 2.85 3.36
CA LEU A 770 37.99 1.90 3.44
C LEU A 770 38.43 0.70 4.25
N VAL A 771 37.75 0.44 5.37
CA VAL A 771 37.98 -0.72 6.22
C VAL A 771 36.71 -1.55 6.19
N ALA A 772 36.81 -2.81 5.81
CA ALA A 772 35.60 -3.53 5.44
C ALA A 772 35.69 -5.02 5.74
N LYS A 773 34.55 -5.62 6.10
CA LYS A 773 34.45 -7.03 6.44
C LYS A 773 33.49 -7.75 5.51
N ASP A 774 33.85 -8.98 5.12
CA ASP A 774 33.00 -9.89 4.34
C ASP A 774 32.50 -9.23 3.04
N PHE A 775 31.20 -9.25 2.74
CA PHE A 775 30.67 -8.61 1.54
C PHE A 775 30.96 -7.11 1.47
N GLY A 776 31.09 -6.41 2.60
CA GLY A 776 31.59 -5.04 2.64
C GLY A 776 33.00 -4.92 2.06
N ALA A 777 33.86 -5.94 2.23
CA ALA A 777 35.21 -5.95 1.66
C ALA A 777 35.17 -6.01 0.13
N LEU A 778 34.27 -6.82 -0.45
CA LEU A 778 34.09 -6.87 -1.92
C LEU A 778 33.71 -5.50 -2.49
N VAL A 779 32.84 -4.77 -1.79
CA VAL A 779 32.47 -3.39 -2.13
C VAL A 779 33.68 -2.46 -2.06
N ALA A 780 34.43 -2.51 -0.96
CA ALA A 780 35.58 -1.64 -0.76
C ALA A 780 36.63 -1.84 -1.87
N TYR A 781 36.87 -3.09 -2.26
CA TYR A 781 37.75 -3.43 -3.36
C TYR A 781 37.24 -2.88 -4.70
N ASP A 782 35.98 -3.11 -5.04
CA ASP A 782 35.42 -2.64 -6.32
C ASP A 782 35.36 -1.10 -6.37
N PHE A 783 35.02 -0.44 -5.26
CA PHE A 783 35.06 1.01 -5.15
C PHE A 783 36.46 1.57 -5.34
N ALA A 784 37.48 0.95 -4.73
CA ALA A 784 38.86 1.40 -4.89
C ALA A 784 39.40 1.25 -6.31
N LEU A 785 38.91 0.25 -7.05
CA LEU A 785 39.21 0.07 -8.47
C LEU A 785 38.50 1.12 -9.34
N CYS A 786 37.23 1.42 -9.06
CA CYS A 786 36.43 2.39 -9.82
C CYS A 786 36.78 3.86 -9.50
N HIS A 787 37.08 4.15 -8.24
CA HIS A 787 37.31 5.49 -7.71
C HIS A 787 38.62 5.58 -6.91
N PRO A 788 39.79 5.30 -7.53
CA PRO A 788 41.09 5.39 -6.85
C PRO A 788 41.37 6.81 -6.33
N ASN A 789 40.86 7.84 -7.01
CA ASN A 789 41.00 9.24 -6.59
C ASN A 789 40.19 9.58 -5.33
N ARG A 790 39.22 8.75 -4.95
CA ARG A 790 38.38 8.89 -3.74
C ARG A 790 38.81 7.94 -2.62
N THR A 791 39.84 7.12 -2.83
CA THR A 791 40.25 6.06 -1.89
C THR A 791 41.70 6.21 -1.45
N CYS A 792 41.97 6.34 -0.16
CA CYS A 792 43.34 6.44 0.39
C CYS A 792 44.04 5.09 0.48
N GLY A 793 43.29 4.04 0.80
CA GLY A 793 43.75 2.66 0.95
C GLY A 793 42.59 1.78 1.40
N VAL A 794 42.71 0.48 1.19
CA VAL A 794 41.66 -0.50 1.55
C VAL A 794 42.20 -1.54 2.51
N MET A 795 41.52 -1.76 3.62
CA MET A 795 41.76 -2.88 4.53
C MET A 795 40.55 -3.82 4.54
N GLY A 796 40.72 -5.04 4.03
CA GLY A 796 39.65 -6.04 3.98
C GLY A 796 39.85 -7.16 5.00
N LEU A 797 38.76 -7.55 5.67
CA LEU A 797 38.72 -8.59 6.70
C LEU A 797 37.86 -9.77 6.23
N GLY A 798 38.39 -10.99 6.32
CA GLY A 798 37.63 -12.24 6.14
C GLY A 798 37.28 -12.63 4.68
N ILE A 799 37.29 -11.68 3.73
CA ILE A 799 37.14 -11.97 2.29
C ILE A 799 38.26 -11.29 1.47
N PRO A 800 39.07 -12.04 0.71
CA PRO A 800 40.01 -11.46 -0.26
C PRO A 800 39.33 -11.05 -1.56
N PHE A 801 39.96 -10.14 -2.32
CA PHE A 801 39.52 -9.81 -3.68
C PHE A 801 39.88 -10.92 -4.68
N GLY A 802 39.17 -11.01 -5.81
CA GLY A 802 39.51 -11.91 -6.91
C GLY A 802 38.59 -13.12 -7.17
N ASN A 803 37.51 -13.28 -6.41
CA ASN A 803 36.54 -14.36 -6.68
C ASN A 803 35.73 -14.10 -7.97
N ASP A 804 35.77 -15.06 -8.91
CA ASP A 804 34.91 -15.08 -10.09
C ASP A 804 33.48 -15.50 -9.67
N ALA A 805 32.56 -14.55 -9.71
CA ALA A 805 31.16 -14.74 -9.32
C ALA A 805 30.40 -15.71 -10.23
N SER A 806 30.96 -16.08 -11.40
CA SER A 806 30.36 -17.04 -12.33
C SER A 806 30.29 -18.48 -11.76
N SER A 807 31.03 -18.77 -10.69
CA SER A 807 31.08 -20.09 -10.04
C SER A 807 29.93 -20.38 -9.07
N ILE A 808 29.09 -19.40 -8.72
CA ILE A 808 27.98 -19.58 -7.74
C ILE A 808 26.97 -20.63 -8.20
N ASN A 809 26.71 -20.71 -9.51
CA ASN A 809 25.84 -21.72 -10.11
C ASN A 809 26.42 -23.14 -10.11
N THR A 810 27.69 -23.29 -9.69
CA THR A 810 28.39 -24.58 -9.58
C THR A 810 28.60 -25.01 -8.13
N LEU A 811 28.10 -24.23 -7.16
CA LEU A 811 28.23 -24.55 -5.74
C LEU A 811 27.32 -25.73 -5.37
N PRO A 812 27.74 -26.60 -4.43
CA PRO A 812 26.91 -27.69 -3.95
C PRO A 812 25.59 -27.17 -3.36
N GLU A 813 24.47 -27.86 -3.62
CA GLU A 813 23.16 -27.46 -3.12
C GLU A 813 23.12 -27.30 -1.58
N GLY A 814 23.91 -28.11 -0.86
CA GLY A 814 24.01 -28.04 0.59
C GLY A 814 24.64 -26.76 1.13
N LEU A 815 25.40 -26.01 0.31
CA LEU A 815 26.16 -24.85 0.78
C LEU A 815 25.25 -23.67 1.12
N TYR A 816 25.50 -23.02 2.26
CA TYR A 816 24.65 -21.91 2.74
C TYR A 816 24.47 -20.78 1.71
N ILE A 817 25.53 -20.42 0.97
CA ILE A 817 25.49 -19.39 -0.08
C ILE A 817 24.46 -19.76 -1.17
N PHE A 818 24.45 -21.03 -1.60
CA PHE A 818 23.52 -21.50 -2.63
C PHE A 818 22.08 -21.43 -2.14
N ARG A 819 21.84 -21.86 -0.90
CA ARG A 819 20.48 -21.88 -0.32
C ARG A 819 19.94 -20.49 -0.02
N TRP A 820 20.79 -19.60 0.49
CA TRP A 820 20.40 -18.22 0.79
C TRP A 820 20.24 -17.35 -0.47
N ALA A 821 20.91 -17.73 -1.56
CA ALA A 821 20.69 -17.12 -2.86
C ALA A 821 19.30 -17.43 -3.47
N GLN A 822 18.61 -18.49 -3.01
CA GLN A 822 17.28 -18.81 -3.52
C GLN A 822 16.20 -17.89 -2.90
N PRO A 823 15.45 -17.15 -3.73
CA PRO A 823 14.34 -16.32 -3.23
C PRO A 823 13.31 -17.16 -2.48
N GLY A 824 12.95 -16.75 -1.25
CA GLY A 824 11.95 -17.40 -0.42
C GLY A 824 12.46 -18.58 0.40
N ARG A 825 13.59 -19.21 0.05
CA ARG A 825 14.13 -20.37 0.79
C ARG A 825 14.76 -19.96 2.12
N ALA A 826 15.65 -18.97 2.12
CA ALA A 826 16.22 -18.45 3.36
C ALA A 826 15.16 -17.79 4.26
N GLU A 827 14.19 -17.09 3.69
CA GLU A 827 13.08 -16.52 4.47
C GLU A 827 12.21 -17.60 5.08
N ALA A 828 11.94 -18.70 4.36
CA ALA A 828 11.24 -19.85 4.92
C ALA A 828 12.07 -20.51 6.02
N ASP A 829 13.37 -20.71 5.81
CA ASP A 829 14.31 -21.29 6.79
C ASP A 829 14.35 -20.44 8.08
N PHE A 830 14.59 -19.14 7.94
CA PHE A 830 14.65 -18.18 9.04
C PHE A 830 13.29 -18.05 9.73
N GLY A 831 12.20 -18.04 8.96
CA GLY A 831 10.82 -17.91 9.44
C GLY A 831 10.32 -19.08 10.28
N ARG A 832 11.06 -20.20 10.33
CA ARG A 832 10.81 -21.27 11.31
C ARG A 832 11.13 -20.86 12.74
N TYR A 833 11.90 -19.78 12.92
CA TYR A 833 12.48 -19.38 14.18
C TYR A 833 12.29 -17.87 14.46
N ASN A 834 12.40 -17.48 15.73
CA ASN A 834 12.45 -16.05 16.07
C ASN A 834 13.82 -15.45 15.69
N ILE A 835 13.89 -14.13 15.56
CA ILE A 835 15.08 -13.41 15.09
C ILE A 835 16.28 -13.65 15.99
N LYS A 836 16.08 -13.64 17.31
CA LYS A 836 17.14 -13.94 18.28
C LYS A 836 17.77 -15.32 18.07
N ARG A 837 16.95 -16.34 17.77
CA ARG A 837 17.45 -17.68 17.43
C ARG A 837 18.21 -17.70 16.11
N VAL A 838 17.74 -16.99 15.08
CA VAL A 838 18.42 -16.91 13.78
C VAL A 838 19.81 -16.28 13.93
N VAL A 839 19.91 -15.11 14.57
CA VAL A 839 21.18 -14.41 14.80
C VAL A 839 22.16 -15.29 15.61
N ARG A 840 21.67 -15.92 16.69
CA ARG A 840 22.45 -16.87 17.49
C ARG A 840 23.05 -17.99 16.63
N THR A 841 22.23 -18.63 15.81
CA THR A 841 22.66 -19.73 14.95
C THR A 841 23.73 -19.27 13.96
N ILE A 842 23.59 -18.09 13.36
CA ILE A 842 24.59 -17.53 12.44
C ILE A 842 25.93 -17.36 13.17
N TYR A 843 25.99 -16.64 14.29
CA TYR A 843 27.25 -16.46 15.03
C TYR A 843 27.90 -17.79 15.48
N ILE A 844 27.11 -18.80 15.85
CA ILE A 844 27.63 -20.13 16.17
C ILE A 844 28.24 -20.81 14.94
N LEU A 845 27.55 -20.79 13.80
CA LEU A 845 27.98 -21.49 12.60
C LEU A 845 29.23 -20.86 11.97
N PHE A 846 29.25 -19.53 11.84
CA PHE A 846 30.31 -18.83 11.12
C PHE A 846 31.55 -18.53 11.99
N SER A 847 31.49 -18.83 13.29
CA SER A 847 32.68 -18.83 14.16
C SER A 847 33.46 -20.15 14.11
N LYS A 848 32.90 -21.19 13.50
CA LYS A 848 33.57 -22.48 13.31
C LYS A 848 34.47 -22.44 12.08
N SER A 849 35.42 -23.36 12.04
CA SER A 849 36.30 -23.53 10.88
C SER A 849 35.73 -24.45 9.79
N GLU A 850 34.55 -25.02 10.00
CA GLU A 850 33.87 -25.84 8.99
C GLU A 850 33.00 -24.96 8.09
N ILE A 851 32.95 -25.29 6.80
CA ILE A 851 32.04 -24.63 5.85
C ILE A 851 30.61 -25.09 6.15
N PRO A 852 29.65 -24.17 6.43
CA PRO A 852 28.27 -24.55 6.69
C PRO A 852 27.61 -25.20 5.47
N MET A 853 27.32 -26.50 5.58
CA MET A 853 26.77 -27.31 4.50
C MET A 853 25.68 -28.25 5.03
N ALA A 854 24.44 -28.03 4.57
CA ALA A 854 23.27 -28.83 4.94
C ALA A 854 23.06 -30.04 4.02
N LYS A 855 22.47 -31.11 4.58
CA LYS A 855 22.01 -32.29 3.84
C LYS A 855 20.71 -31.98 3.10
N GLU A 856 20.30 -32.85 2.18
CA GLU A 856 19.09 -32.67 1.36
C GLU A 856 17.81 -32.48 2.19
N ASP A 857 17.72 -33.14 3.35
CA ASP A 857 16.59 -33.15 4.28
C ASP A 857 16.70 -32.16 5.45
N GLN A 858 17.70 -31.28 5.43
CA GLN A 858 18.04 -30.36 6.52
C GLN A 858 18.18 -28.95 5.96
N GLU A 859 17.84 -27.88 6.69
CA GLU A 859 18.16 -26.49 6.28
C GLU A 859 19.30 -25.86 7.11
N ILE A 860 19.82 -24.69 6.71
CA ILE A 860 21.03 -24.10 7.31
C ILE A 860 20.83 -23.80 8.79
N MET A 861 19.65 -23.30 9.17
CA MET A 861 19.36 -23.02 10.58
C MET A 861 19.27 -24.28 11.46
N ASP A 862 19.21 -25.49 10.87
CA ASP A 862 19.20 -26.76 11.60
C ASP A 862 20.62 -27.29 11.90
N LEU A 863 21.66 -26.62 11.41
CA LEU A 863 23.07 -27.04 11.62
C LEU A 863 23.59 -26.71 13.02
N ALA A 864 22.91 -25.83 13.77
CA ALA A 864 23.28 -25.47 15.13
C ALA A 864 22.27 -26.03 16.15
N ASP A 865 22.79 -26.66 17.20
CA ASP A 865 22.02 -27.03 18.38
C ASP A 865 21.95 -25.83 19.34
N LEU A 866 20.78 -25.54 19.90
CA LEU A 866 20.57 -24.49 20.91
C LEU A 866 21.35 -24.74 22.20
N SER A 867 21.76 -25.98 22.46
CA SER A 867 22.68 -26.30 23.57
C SER A 867 24.11 -25.79 23.32
N THR A 868 24.46 -25.45 22.08
CA THR A 868 25.79 -24.92 21.73
C THR A 868 25.96 -23.52 22.36
N PRO A 869 27.01 -23.30 23.14
CA PRO A 869 27.29 -21.97 23.69
C PRO A 869 27.63 -20.98 22.56
N LEU A 870 27.35 -19.70 22.80
CA LEU A 870 27.87 -18.62 21.96
C LEU A 870 29.41 -18.62 21.98
N PRO A 871 30.07 -18.10 20.93
CA PRO A 871 31.50 -17.83 20.97
C PRO A 871 31.87 -16.98 22.20
N GLU A 872 33.02 -17.26 22.83
CA GLU A 872 33.41 -16.60 24.11
C GLU A 872 33.46 -15.07 24.03
N TRP A 873 33.71 -14.52 22.84
CA TRP A 873 33.79 -13.09 22.55
C TRP A 873 32.45 -12.45 22.15
N PHE A 874 31.37 -13.24 21.99
CA PHE A 874 30.03 -12.77 21.60
C PHE A 874 29.03 -13.05 22.72
N THR A 875 28.62 -12.01 23.43
CA THR A 875 27.81 -12.15 24.65
C THR A 875 26.31 -12.26 24.34
N GLU A 876 25.51 -12.67 25.34
CA GLU A 876 24.04 -12.59 25.23
C GLU A 876 23.54 -11.15 25.07
N GLU A 877 24.26 -10.17 25.61
CA GLU A 877 23.94 -8.76 25.45
C GLU A 877 24.19 -8.30 24.01
N ASP A 878 25.31 -8.71 23.41
CA ASP A 878 25.55 -8.47 21.98
C ASP A 878 24.42 -9.09 21.16
N LEU A 879 24.08 -10.36 21.44
CA LEU A 879 22.97 -11.05 20.77
C LEU A 879 21.65 -10.26 20.85
N ASP A 880 21.32 -9.68 22.01
CA ASP A 880 20.12 -8.86 22.19
C ASP A 880 20.15 -7.59 21.33
N VAL A 881 21.29 -6.91 21.24
CA VAL A 881 21.48 -5.73 20.38
C VAL A 881 21.25 -6.09 18.92
N TYR A 882 21.93 -7.12 18.40
CA TYR A 882 21.76 -7.55 17.01
C TYR A 882 20.32 -8.00 16.73
N SER A 883 19.70 -8.74 17.65
CA SER A 883 18.33 -9.23 17.49
C SER A 883 17.33 -8.08 17.41
N SER A 884 17.44 -7.09 18.30
CA SER A 884 16.54 -5.93 18.31
C SER A 884 16.63 -5.07 17.04
N LEU A 885 17.81 -5.05 16.39
CA LEU A 885 18.02 -4.32 15.15
C LEU A 885 17.47 -5.11 13.96
N TYR A 886 17.67 -6.43 13.93
CA TYR A 886 17.06 -7.28 12.91
C TYR A 886 15.55 -7.44 13.06
N GLU A 887 14.98 -7.29 14.27
CA GLU A 887 13.53 -7.19 14.49
C GLU A 887 12.90 -6.01 13.76
N LYS A 888 13.66 -4.93 13.59
CA LYS A 888 13.21 -3.73 12.88
C LYS A 888 13.49 -3.80 11.39
N SER A 889 14.68 -4.27 11.00
CA SER A 889 15.12 -4.25 9.60
C SER A 889 14.69 -5.49 8.80
N GLY A 890 14.41 -6.61 9.48
CA GLY A 890 14.28 -7.93 8.84
C GLY A 890 15.55 -8.39 8.14
N PHE A 891 15.46 -9.54 7.45
CA PHE A 891 16.58 -10.18 6.75
C PHE A 891 16.56 -10.03 5.22
N ARG A 892 15.52 -9.40 4.66
CA ARG A 892 15.30 -9.35 3.20
C ARG A 892 16.43 -8.65 2.45
N TYR A 893 16.79 -7.42 2.84
CA TYR A 893 17.88 -6.67 2.23
C TYR A 893 19.26 -7.28 2.52
N PRO A 894 19.57 -7.68 3.77
CA PRO A 894 20.80 -8.39 4.09
C PRO A 894 20.99 -9.73 3.35
N LEU A 895 19.94 -10.35 2.81
CA LEU A 895 20.04 -11.53 1.94
C LEU A 895 20.19 -11.18 0.45
N GLN A 896 19.57 -10.07 0.02
CA GLN A 896 19.47 -9.66 -1.37
C GLN A 896 20.84 -9.37 -2.00
N MET A 897 21.63 -8.51 -1.36
CA MET A 897 22.89 -8.05 -1.94
C MET A 897 24.02 -9.08 -1.89
N PRO A 898 24.33 -9.70 -0.73
CA PRO A 898 25.45 -10.63 -0.62
C PRO A 898 25.22 -11.97 -1.33
N TYR A 899 23.98 -12.47 -1.39
CA TYR A 899 23.71 -13.81 -1.91
C TYR A 899 22.98 -13.80 -3.25
N ARG A 900 21.98 -12.91 -3.43
CA ARG A 900 21.12 -12.92 -4.62
C ARG A 900 21.62 -12.02 -5.75
N SER A 901 22.49 -11.07 -5.45
CA SER A 901 23.08 -10.17 -6.46
C SER A 901 24.54 -10.49 -6.78
N LEU A 902 25.18 -11.42 -6.06
CA LEU A 902 26.60 -11.71 -6.22
C LEU A 902 26.97 -12.16 -7.63
N HIS A 903 26.09 -12.92 -8.30
CA HIS A 903 26.27 -13.34 -9.71
C HIS A 903 26.33 -12.18 -10.71
N LYS A 904 25.90 -10.97 -10.32
CA LYS A 904 25.96 -9.75 -11.15
C LYS A 904 27.31 -9.03 -11.02
N ARG A 905 28.14 -9.38 -10.04
CA ARG A 905 29.46 -8.78 -9.84
C ARG A 905 30.36 -9.12 -11.01
N LYS A 906 30.99 -8.12 -11.61
CA LYS A 906 31.93 -8.33 -12.71
C LYS A 906 33.25 -8.89 -12.17
N PRO A 907 33.90 -9.83 -12.86
CA PRO A 907 35.26 -10.22 -12.54
C PRO A 907 36.20 -9.03 -12.59
N ILE A 908 37.23 -9.02 -11.73
CA ILE A 908 38.25 -7.96 -11.68
C ILE A 908 39.01 -7.84 -13.02
N GLY A 909 39.12 -8.94 -13.79
CA GLY A 909 39.83 -8.94 -15.08
C GLY A 909 41.28 -8.50 -14.91
N ASP A 910 41.80 -7.67 -15.81
CA ASP A 910 43.18 -7.13 -15.75
C ASP A 910 43.31 -5.83 -14.91
N ALA A 911 42.26 -5.44 -14.17
CA ALA A 911 42.28 -4.21 -13.39
C ALA A 911 43.34 -4.26 -12.27
N LYS A 912 43.91 -3.10 -11.95
CA LYS A 912 44.94 -2.94 -10.91
C LYS A 912 44.56 -1.87 -9.91
N PHE A 913 44.77 -2.16 -8.63
CA PHE A 913 44.65 -1.20 -7.55
C PHE A 913 45.74 -0.13 -7.69
N GLN A 914 45.33 1.12 -7.55
CA GLN A 914 46.22 2.29 -7.55
C GLN A 914 46.47 2.81 -6.12
N VAL A 915 45.99 2.07 -5.12
CA VAL A 915 45.98 2.42 -3.70
C VAL A 915 46.49 1.21 -2.91
N PRO A 916 47.08 1.41 -1.72
CA PRO A 916 47.53 0.31 -0.88
C PRO A 916 46.37 -0.59 -0.45
N VAL A 917 46.58 -1.90 -0.47
CA VAL A 917 45.60 -2.93 -0.09
C VAL A 917 46.13 -3.79 1.05
N PHE A 918 45.38 -3.91 2.15
CA PHE A 918 45.73 -4.74 3.29
C PHE A 918 44.64 -5.78 3.55
N VAL A 919 44.97 -7.06 3.43
CA VAL A 919 44.05 -8.17 3.73
C VAL A 919 44.41 -8.79 5.08
N VAL A 920 43.43 -8.91 5.96
CA VAL A 920 43.59 -9.64 7.23
C VAL A 920 42.64 -10.84 7.25
N MET A 921 43.20 -12.01 7.52
CA MET A 921 42.49 -13.28 7.49
C MET A 921 42.71 -14.07 8.77
N GLY A 922 41.66 -14.69 9.31
CA GLY A 922 41.82 -15.66 10.39
C GLY A 922 42.34 -17.00 9.87
N GLU A 923 43.29 -17.64 10.55
CA GLU A 923 43.78 -18.98 10.14
C GLU A 923 42.69 -20.07 10.22
N LYS A 924 41.66 -19.82 11.04
CA LYS A 924 40.51 -20.71 11.26
C LYS A 924 39.26 -20.25 10.52
N ASP A 925 39.33 -19.21 9.71
CA ASP A 925 38.22 -18.72 8.90
C ASP A 925 37.80 -19.79 7.86
N TYR A 926 36.51 -20.13 7.83
CA TYR A 926 35.99 -21.12 6.89
C TYR A 926 36.07 -20.63 5.42
N VAL A 927 36.06 -19.32 5.18
CA VAL A 927 36.20 -18.72 3.84
C VAL A 927 37.58 -19.00 3.27
N TYR A 928 38.63 -19.00 4.11
CA TYR A 928 39.98 -19.33 3.69
C TYR A 928 40.06 -20.75 3.08
N LYS A 929 39.18 -21.65 3.54
CA LYS A 929 39.08 -23.03 3.07
C LYS A 929 38.21 -23.19 1.82
N PHE A 930 37.60 -22.12 1.30
CA PHE A 930 36.87 -22.23 0.04
C PHE A 930 37.82 -22.62 -1.11
N PRO A 931 37.37 -23.49 -2.03
CA PRO A 931 38.19 -23.91 -3.16
C PRO A 931 38.79 -22.71 -3.91
N GLY A 932 40.12 -22.68 -4.03
CA GLY A 932 40.85 -21.64 -4.76
C GLY A 932 41.28 -20.43 -3.95
N VAL A 933 40.66 -20.14 -2.79
CA VAL A 933 40.99 -18.97 -1.97
C VAL A 933 42.39 -19.07 -1.38
N GLU A 934 42.71 -20.18 -0.70
CA GLU A 934 44.03 -20.41 -0.12
C GLU A 934 45.15 -20.35 -1.18
N SER A 935 44.93 -20.92 -2.37
CA SER A 935 45.92 -20.86 -3.46
C SER A 935 46.17 -19.41 -3.87
N ALA A 936 45.09 -18.66 -4.17
CA ALA A 936 45.19 -17.28 -4.66
C ALA A 936 45.91 -16.34 -3.67
N MET A 937 45.75 -16.58 -2.37
CA MET A 937 46.44 -15.81 -1.33
C MET A 937 47.92 -16.17 -1.15
N LYS A 938 48.38 -17.33 -1.66
CA LYS A 938 49.76 -17.84 -1.47
C LYS A 938 50.60 -17.86 -2.75
N ASP A 939 49.97 -17.91 -3.92
CA ASP A 939 50.64 -18.17 -5.20
C ASP A 939 51.05 -16.91 -5.98
N GLY A 940 50.92 -15.73 -5.38
CA GLY A 940 51.30 -14.46 -5.99
C GLY A 940 50.24 -13.90 -6.96
N THR A 941 49.05 -14.52 -7.06
CA THR A 941 47.99 -14.08 -7.99
C THR A 941 47.42 -12.73 -7.60
N MET A 942 47.19 -12.49 -6.30
CA MET A 942 46.60 -11.24 -5.80
C MET A 942 47.55 -10.04 -5.99
N GLU A 943 48.84 -10.24 -5.81
CA GLU A 943 49.91 -9.25 -5.98
C GLU A 943 49.98 -8.69 -7.42
N ARG A 944 49.49 -9.42 -8.41
CA ARG A 944 49.41 -8.93 -9.81
C ARG A 944 48.41 -7.79 -9.97
N HIS A 945 47.34 -7.81 -9.17
CA HIS A 945 46.28 -6.80 -9.17
C HIS A 945 46.55 -5.70 -8.14
N ALA A 946 47.17 -6.01 -7.01
CA ALA A 946 47.55 -5.05 -5.98
C ALA A 946 49.07 -5.08 -5.74
N PRO A 947 49.86 -4.25 -6.46
CA PRO A 947 51.31 -4.22 -6.31
C PRO A 947 51.80 -3.74 -4.94
N ASP A 948 51.01 -2.89 -4.27
CA ASP A 948 51.23 -2.41 -2.91
C ASP A 948 50.24 -3.11 -1.97
N MET A 949 50.47 -4.42 -1.76
CA MET A 949 49.62 -5.26 -0.94
C MET A 949 50.35 -5.83 0.27
N LYS A 950 49.63 -5.93 1.39
CA LYS A 950 50.02 -6.70 2.57
C LYS A 950 48.93 -7.73 2.89
N ILE A 951 49.34 -8.92 3.33
CA ILE A 951 48.45 -9.93 3.89
C ILE A 951 48.91 -10.26 5.30
N THR A 952 47.99 -10.39 6.25
CA THR A 952 48.29 -10.83 7.62
C THR A 952 47.30 -11.90 8.06
N TYR A 953 47.83 -12.97 8.67
CA TYR A 953 47.05 -14.06 9.23
C TYR A 953 47.00 -13.92 10.74
N ILE A 954 45.80 -13.97 11.33
CA ILE A 954 45.59 -13.95 12.78
C ILE A 954 45.51 -15.41 13.25
N PRO A 955 46.48 -15.89 14.06
CA PRO A 955 46.43 -17.23 14.63
C PRO A 955 45.14 -17.44 15.42
N GLU A 956 44.50 -18.59 15.25
CA GLU A 956 43.22 -18.93 15.88
C GLU A 956 42.03 -18.02 15.49
N GLY A 957 42.22 -17.10 14.53
CA GLY A 957 41.20 -16.20 13.99
C GLY A 957 40.07 -16.93 13.27
N SER A 958 38.84 -16.72 13.72
CA SER A 958 37.61 -17.10 13.02
C SER A 958 37.26 -16.09 11.91
N HIS A 959 36.05 -16.17 11.34
CA HIS A 959 35.57 -15.21 10.35
C HIS A 959 35.32 -13.80 10.91
N PHE A 960 35.18 -13.67 12.24
CA PHE A 960 34.86 -12.41 12.93
C PHE A 960 36.08 -11.83 13.68
N VAL A 961 37.25 -11.80 13.03
CA VAL A 961 38.52 -11.38 13.68
C VAL A 961 38.45 -10.00 14.36
N GLN A 962 37.65 -9.07 13.83
CA GLN A 962 37.48 -7.72 14.38
C GLN A 962 36.73 -7.70 15.72
N GLU A 963 35.89 -8.70 15.98
CA GLU A 963 35.17 -8.85 17.24
C GLU A 963 35.89 -9.83 18.18
N GLN A 964 36.55 -10.86 17.63
CA GLN A 964 37.32 -11.83 18.41
C GLN A 964 38.64 -11.26 18.95
N PHE A 965 39.34 -10.44 18.15
CA PHE A 965 40.64 -9.86 18.49
C PHE A 965 40.67 -8.33 18.26
N PRO A 966 39.77 -7.56 18.91
CA PRO A 966 39.56 -6.15 18.61
C PRO A 966 40.84 -5.33 18.80
N ASP A 967 41.60 -5.55 19.87
CA ASP A 967 42.83 -4.79 20.16
C ASP A 967 43.90 -5.03 19.10
N TYR A 968 44.11 -6.29 18.71
CA TYR A 968 45.13 -6.63 17.72
C TYR A 968 44.75 -6.13 16.33
N VAL A 969 43.48 -6.25 15.94
CA VAL A 969 42.98 -5.67 14.68
C VAL A 969 43.11 -4.14 14.70
N ASN A 970 42.86 -3.48 15.83
CA ASN A 970 43.06 -2.05 16.00
C ASN A 970 44.53 -1.65 15.82
N GLU A 971 45.48 -2.41 16.38
CA GLU A 971 46.92 -2.17 16.17
C GLU A 971 47.31 -2.26 14.69
N LEU A 972 46.81 -3.29 13.99
CA LEU A 972 47.06 -3.48 12.56
C LEU A 972 46.45 -2.35 11.72
N LEU A 973 45.22 -1.94 12.04
CA LEU A 973 44.53 -0.83 11.37
C LEU A 973 45.27 0.49 11.59
N LEU A 974 45.62 0.82 12.83
CA LEU A 974 46.31 2.07 13.14
C LEU A 974 47.72 2.12 12.52
N ALA A 975 48.41 0.99 12.41
CA ALA A 975 49.67 0.91 11.69
C ALA A 975 49.47 1.19 10.20
N PHE A 976 48.47 0.57 9.57
CA PHE A 976 48.13 0.79 8.16
C PHE A 976 47.80 2.27 7.87
N LEU A 977 46.99 2.92 8.71
CA LEU A 977 46.66 4.34 8.55
C LEU A 977 47.89 5.27 8.69
N LYS A 978 48.86 4.90 9.54
CA LYS A 978 50.09 5.68 9.77
C LYS A 978 51.10 5.54 8.65
N ASP A 979 51.22 4.34 8.08
CA ASP A 979 52.16 4.05 6.99
C ASP A 979 51.75 4.72 5.67
N HIS A 980 50.48 5.15 5.56
CA HIS A 980 49.92 5.81 4.38
C HIS A 980 49.23 7.14 4.76
N PRO A 981 49.96 8.23 5.06
CA PRO A 981 49.34 9.51 5.41
C PRO A 981 48.53 10.11 4.24
N VAL A 982 47.44 10.81 4.55
CA VAL A 982 46.65 11.56 3.56
C VAL A 982 47.38 12.86 3.21
N ASP A 983 47.70 13.06 1.93
CA ASP A 983 48.23 14.35 1.45
C ASP A 983 47.19 15.46 1.71
N LYS A 984 47.62 16.53 2.39
CA LYS A 984 46.77 17.66 2.80
C LYS A 984 46.28 18.51 1.64
#